data_AF-R9AUZ4-F1
#
_entry.id   AF-R9AUZ4-F1
#
_cell.length_a   1.000
_cell.length_b   1.000
_cell.length_c   1.000
_cell.angle_alpha   90.00
_cell.angle_beta   90.00
_cell.angle_gamma   90.00
#
_symmetry.space_group_name_H-M   'P 1'
#
loop_
_entity.id
_entity.type
_entity.pdbx_description
1 polymer ?
#
loop_
_entity_poly.entity_id
_entity_poly.type
_entity_poly.pdbx_seq_one_letter_code
_entity_poly.pdbx_strand_id
1 'polypeptide(L)'
;MLSNIFQALDSLGLTAQKRAIHIQFSNQNLNTQVFLQRIDGQHQLNDGFKAELICLSTNATIPLKQFIGSQAAIDTVTDQGQLTRVTGIITQALQGQSDGSLTVYKLTLEDPTALWKQRRNSRVFMNKSVRDVVEIVFKEWQQKSPLFASSLTLDLSGLSQDYDIRPFIMQYNQSDEDFLTSLMRSEGISWLIDEAERTVAQSSAAIQPQKLRLIDDNSQYQALDRRQIRYHCSSATEQYDSMTSLVGQRSLQPSSVHVQRWQADALEQEDGAGSVQSTHKHSAQYDNASLGLEQAWHFSPAWMQDLNGEDGATASGNAQIEKLNQNLGQYYDLQSKQFTAHTTVRDTQVGYWFELAEHPEIDQHDGADKEFLITSKNFYNQNNLPKDLQQQIHQLLAQSNWQIKESDERQANQLTLQRRSIKTVPEYNPLQHRPTASPQRAKVVGPSGEEIHVDEWGRIKVRFLFTRNDDHSHDGGAGANDNDTDSAWVDVLTPWAGEGYGARFLPRIDEIVVIDFFDGNIDRPFVVGRIHEGHRSPTKFDHVGKLPDTKKLAGIKSKEYQGEGFNQLRFDDTTGQISAQLQSSHAASQLNLGKLSHPKDKAESEDRGEGFELRTDQWGAVRAGEGLLLSTYKQDQAQGQHLDAQPAKQQLEGNQNNAKALSEVAKNQQTDEIESLDQLKEFAEQIQEKIAQFKKSLLLLNSPAGIGLSTSEDIHLSADGQINQFAGDSINLSTQKNLVTHAQNRISVFAAQNGIKQVAAKGKFEVQAQSDGMDLLAKQGIQIISTEDRIEITSPKEIVITAGGSQIKLNGSGIFPVTSGKFEVKAGQHLFKSGEQVVSHFPILPESKGLFNLSVQLIDNQNTPYKNKAYFAISESGKQFEGVTDESGYTQRIYTEKEEQISFHLLDNHDYPDPVPDEEDTE
;
A
#
# COMPACT_ATOMS: atom_id res chain seq x y z
N MET A 1 -3.22 18.19 79.39
CA MET A 1 -2.63 16.88 79.72
C MET A 1 -2.67 16.04 78.46
N LEU A 2 -1.55 15.49 78.00
CA LEU A 2 -1.52 14.61 76.83
C LEU A 2 -2.32 13.35 77.15
N SER A 3 -3.50 13.21 76.55
CA SER A 3 -4.37 12.05 76.70
C SER A 3 -3.72 10.83 76.05
N ASN A 4 -2.92 10.09 76.83
CA ASN A 4 -2.23 8.88 76.41
C ASN A 4 -3.09 7.65 76.78
N ILE A 5 -3.67 6.99 75.78
CA ILE A 5 -4.50 5.80 75.99
C ILE A 5 -3.74 4.67 76.69
N PHE A 6 -2.43 4.54 76.45
CA PHE A 6 -1.63 3.48 77.05
C PHE A 6 -1.41 3.69 78.55
N GLN A 7 -1.34 4.93 79.03
CA GLN A 7 -1.31 5.19 80.48
C GLN A 7 -2.63 4.75 81.15
N ALA A 8 -3.77 4.98 80.49
CA ALA A 8 -5.06 4.52 80.98
C ALA A 8 -5.14 2.98 81.00
N LEU A 9 -4.68 2.30 79.94
CA LEU A 9 -4.67 0.84 79.88
C LEU A 9 -3.68 0.21 80.86
N ASP A 10 -2.49 0.80 81.04
CA ASP A 10 -1.50 0.32 82.01
C ASP A 10 -2.05 0.40 83.45
N SER A 11 -2.84 1.44 83.77
CA SER A 11 -3.52 1.56 85.08
C SER A 11 -4.58 0.47 85.31
N LEU A 12 -5.13 -0.10 84.23
CA LEU A 12 -6.04 -1.25 84.25
C LEU A 12 -5.28 -2.60 84.19
N GLY A 13 -3.95 -2.58 84.29
CA GLY A 13 -3.11 -3.76 84.30
C GLY A 13 -2.79 -4.35 82.92
N LEU A 14 -3.10 -3.63 81.83
CA LEU A 14 -2.89 -3.99 80.41
C LEU A 14 -1.56 -3.44 79.86
N THR A 15 -0.47 -3.79 80.56
CA THR A 15 0.90 -3.47 80.13
C THR A 15 1.22 -4.03 78.75
N ALA A 16 2.19 -3.45 78.04
CA ALA A 16 2.64 -3.92 76.73
C ALA A 16 2.88 -5.45 76.67
N GLN A 17 3.49 -6.05 77.69
CA GLN A 17 3.77 -7.49 77.75
C GLN A 17 2.54 -8.41 77.83
N LYS A 18 1.35 -7.87 78.14
CA LYS A 18 0.10 -8.64 78.26
C LYS A 18 -0.81 -8.48 77.05
N ARG A 19 -0.34 -7.80 76.01
CA ARG A 19 -1.09 -7.57 74.78
C ARG A 19 -0.79 -8.72 73.80
N ALA A 20 -1.81 -9.18 73.10
CA ALA A 20 -1.71 -10.20 72.06
C ALA A 20 -1.37 -9.57 70.71
N ILE A 21 -1.80 -8.33 70.49
CA ILE A 21 -1.54 -7.56 69.27
C ILE A 21 -1.10 -6.13 69.57
N HIS A 22 -0.21 -5.62 68.74
CA HIS A 22 0.34 -4.27 68.81
C HIS A 22 0.16 -3.56 67.47
N ILE A 23 0.16 -2.22 67.50
CA ILE A 23 0.15 -1.40 66.29
C ILE A 23 1.21 -0.31 66.40
N GLN A 24 1.89 -0.06 65.30
CA GLN A 24 2.83 1.04 65.11
C GLN A 24 2.51 1.75 63.80
N PHE A 25 2.31 3.06 63.85
CA PHE A 25 2.11 3.93 62.70
C PHE A 25 3.43 4.63 62.31
N SER A 26 3.61 4.85 61.01
CA SER A 26 4.65 5.77 60.50
C SER A 26 4.39 7.22 60.94
N ASN A 27 3.13 7.64 61.05
CA ASN A 27 2.76 8.88 61.71
C ASN A 27 2.90 8.78 63.23
N GLN A 28 4.01 9.31 63.75
CA GLN A 28 4.38 9.21 65.16
C GLN A 28 3.34 9.77 66.14
N ASN A 29 2.51 10.73 65.72
CA ASN A 29 1.48 11.30 66.59
C ASN A 29 0.37 10.30 66.96
N LEU A 30 0.16 9.26 66.15
CA LEU A 30 -0.86 8.24 66.39
C LEU A 30 -0.39 7.19 67.41
N ASN A 31 0.91 6.94 67.49
CA ASN A 31 1.51 5.88 68.33
C ASN A 31 1.28 6.04 69.83
N THR A 32 0.91 7.23 70.31
CA THR A 32 0.57 7.47 71.73
C THR A 32 -0.93 7.63 71.97
N GLN A 33 -1.73 7.72 70.90
CA GLN A 33 -3.15 8.08 70.97
C GLN A 33 -4.08 6.93 70.59
N VAL A 34 -3.57 5.92 69.87
CA VAL A 34 -4.38 4.89 69.23
C VAL A 34 -3.93 3.51 69.72
N PHE A 35 -4.87 2.73 70.24
CA PHE A 35 -4.66 1.35 70.69
C PHE A 35 -5.40 0.39 69.76
N LEU A 36 -4.73 -0.63 69.23
CA LEU A 36 -5.40 -1.66 68.43
C LEU A 36 -6.09 -2.67 69.34
N GLN A 37 -7.41 -2.82 69.20
CA GLN A 37 -8.18 -3.81 69.93
C GLN A 37 -8.38 -5.09 69.13
N ARG A 38 -8.67 -4.99 67.83
CA ARG A 38 -8.97 -6.15 66.99
C ARG A 38 -8.50 -5.91 65.56
N ILE A 39 -8.02 -6.97 64.93
CA ILE A 39 -7.76 -7.06 63.49
C ILE A 39 -8.57 -8.20 62.91
N ASP A 40 -9.22 -7.95 61.77
CA ASP A 40 -9.85 -8.95 60.91
C ASP A 40 -9.24 -8.82 59.52
N GLY A 41 -8.51 -9.83 59.05
CA GLY A 41 -7.70 -9.75 57.84
C GLY A 41 -7.90 -10.89 56.87
N GLN A 42 -7.65 -10.60 55.59
CA GLN A 42 -7.56 -11.52 54.49
C GLN A 42 -6.25 -11.27 53.75
N HIS A 43 -5.51 -12.34 53.46
CA HIS A 43 -4.38 -12.31 52.54
C HIS A 43 -4.58 -13.44 51.54
N GLN A 44 -4.39 -13.16 50.26
CA GLN A 44 -4.51 -14.16 49.21
C GLN A 44 -3.46 -13.95 48.12
N LEU A 45 -2.87 -15.05 47.67
CA LEU A 45 -1.98 -15.06 46.52
C LEU A 45 -2.76 -14.58 45.29
N ASN A 46 -2.15 -13.71 44.48
CA ASN A 46 -2.76 -13.11 43.29
C ASN A 46 -3.92 -12.13 43.57
N ASP A 47 -4.04 -11.60 44.79
CA ASP A 47 -5.03 -10.56 45.15
C ASP A 47 -4.41 -9.51 46.10
N GLY A 48 -3.70 -9.96 47.15
CA GLY A 48 -3.00 -9.10 48.10
C GLY A 48 -3.52 -9.23 49.53
N PHE A 49 -3.20 -8.24 50.37
CA PHE A 49 -3.54 -8.20 51.78
C PHE A 49 -4.48 -7.04 52.11
N LYS A 50 -5.52 -7.33 52.89
CA LYS A 50 -6.49 -6.36 53.41
C LYS A 50 -6.93 -6.74 54.81
N ALA A 51 -7.03 -5.75 55.70
CA ALA A 51 -7.57 -5.94 57.04
C ALA A 51 -8.38 -4.75 57.52
N GLU A 52 -9.42 -5.03 58.31
CA GLU A 52 -10.11 -4.04 59.14
C GLU A 52 -9.51 -4.05 60.54
N LEU A 53 -9.24 -2.85 61.06
CA LEU A 53 -8.67 -2.62 62.39
C LEU A 53 -9.70 -1.88 63.24
N ILE A 54 -10.04 -2.43 64.40
CA ILE A 54 -10.79 -1.72 65.43
C ILE A 54 -9.80 -1.16 66.45
N CYS A 55 -9.73 0.16 66.48
CA CYS A 55 -8.83 0.93 67.30
C CYS A 55 -9.60 1.73 68.36
N LEU A 56 -8.97 1.96 69.50
CA LEU A 56 -9.50 2.74 70.61
C LEU A 56 -8.65 4.00 70.79
N SER A 57 -9.28 5.09 71.23
CA SER A 57 -8.59 6.31 71.64
C SER A 57 -9.32 7.02 72.77
N THR A 58 -8.58 7.68 73.66
CA THR A 58 -9.12 8.66 74.62
C THR A 58 -9.31 10.05 73.99
N ASN A 59 -8.96 10.21 72.70
CA ASN A 59 -9.13 11.45 71.96
C ASN A 59 -10.21 11.27 70.88
N ALA A 60 -11.37 11.90 71.09
CA ALA A 60 -12.50 11.86 70.16
C ALA A 60 -12.35 12.81 68.94
N THR A 61 -11.21 13.49 68.81
CA THR A 61 -11.02 14.58 67.82
C THR A 61 -9.84 14.36 66.89
N ILE A 62 -9.28 13.14 66.83
CA ILE A 62 -8.20 12.81 65.89
C ILE A 62 -8.73 13.02 64.46
N PRO A 63 -8.19 13.97 63.68
CA PRO A 63 -8.64 14.19 62.31
C PRO A 63 -8.37 12.95 61.47
N LEU A 64 -9.39 12.40 60.79
CA LEU A 64 -9.27 11.14 60.05
C LEU A 64 -8.16 11.13 58.99
N LYS A 65 -7.87 12.29 58.38
CA LYS A 65 -6.75 12.48 57.44
C LYS A 65 -5.35 12.22 58.04
N GLN A 66 -5.21 12.16 59.37
CA GLN A 66 -3.93 11.77 60.00
C GLN A 66 -3.64 10.27 59.85
N PHE A 67 -4.68 9.44 59.65
CA PHE A 67 -4.54 8.01 59.40
C PHE A 67 -4.26 7.73 57.93
N ILE A 68 -4.99 8.37 57.01
CA ILE A 68 -4.94 8.08 55.58
C ILE A 68 -3.52 8.22 55.02
N GLY A 69 -3.05 7.18 54.33
CA GLY A 69 -1.71 7.11 53.75
C GLY A 69 -0.58 6.87 54.76
N SER A 70 -0.88 6.81 56.07
CA SER A 70 0.09 6.34 57.05
C SER A 70 0.32 4.84 56.84
N GLN A 71 1.58 4.43 56.74
CA GLN A 71 1.92 3.01 56.94
C GLN A 71 1.63 2.61 58.38
N ALA A 72 1.23 1.35 58.59
CA ALA A 72 1.09 0.74 59.91
C ALA A 72 1.67 -0.68 59.92
N ALA A 73 2.28 -1.06 61.04
CA ALA A 73 2.77 -2.40 61.34
C ALA A 73 1.97 -2.98 62.50
N ILE A 74 1.44 -4.19 62.31
CA ILE A 74 0.63 -4.91 63.28
C ILE A 74 1.42 -6.14 63.68
N ASP A 75 1.77 -6.23 64.96
CA ASP A 75 2.55 -7.34 65.50
C ASP A 75 1.69 -8.22 66.36
N THR A 76 1.66 -9.51 66.04
CA THR A 76 0.95 -10.55 66.80
C THR A 76 1.96 -11.38 67.59
N VAL A 77 1.69 -11.57 68.88
CA VAL A 77 2.48 -12.47 69.74
C VAL A 77 2.12 -13.93 69.41
N THR A 78 3.09 -14.75 69.03
CA THR A 78 2.92 -16.19 68.72
C THR A 78 2.89 -17.06 69.98
N ASP A 79 2.61 -18.36 69.83
CA ASP A 79 2.71 -19.37 70.90
C ASP A 79 4.14 -19.52 71.46
N GLN A 80 5.15 -19.10 70.70
CA GLN A 80 6.56 -19.09 71.11
C GLN A 80 6.99 -17.75 71.72
N GLY A 81 6.07 -16.79 71.88
CA GLY A 81 6.37 -15.45 72.40
C GLY A 81 7.12 -14.54 71.43
N GLN A 82 7.20 -14.91 70.14
CA GLN A 82 7.78 -14.07 69.09
C GLN A 82 6.73 -13.10 68.55
N LEU A 83 7.17 -12.00 67.92
CA LEU A 83 6.28 -11.04 67.26
C LEU A 83 6.29 -11.30 65.76
N THR A 84 5.19 -11.84 65.24
CA THR A 84 5.00 -11.92 63.78
C THR A 84 4.30 -10.66 63.29
N ARG A 85 4.83 -10.07 62.23
CA ARG A 85 4.47 -8.75 61.71
C ARG A 85 3.67 -8.87 60.42
N VAL A 86 2.67 -8.00 60.29
CA VAL A 86 2.03 -7.66 59.03
C VAL A 86 2.00 -6.15 58.89
N THR A 87 2.37 -5.63 57.72
CA THR A 87 2.40 -4.21 57.43
C THR A 87 1.42 -3.83 56.31
N GLY A 88 1.20 -2.53 56.13
CA GLY A 88 0.38 -2.02 55.05
C GLY A 88 0.20 -0.50 55.18
N ILE A 89 -0.65 0.05 54.32
CA ILE A 89 -1.06 1.46 54.32
C ILE A 89 -2.52 1.59 54.74
N ILE A 90 -2.82 2.63 55.51
CA ILE A 90 -4.21 2.93 55.87
C ILE A 90 -4.90 3.61 54.69
N THR A 91 -5.82 2.91 54.03
CA THR A 91 -6.57 3.40 52.86
C THR A 91 -7.92 4.00 53.24
N GLN A 92 -8.46 3.64 54.40
CA GLN A 92 -9.71 4.17 54.91
C GLN A 92 -9.65 4.35 56.43
N ALA A 93 -10.33 5.38 56.93
CA ALA A 93 -10.46 5.64 58.36
C ALA A 93 -11.88 6.13 58.65
N LEU A 94 -12.54 5.53 59.64
CA LEU A 94 -13.85 5.91 60.13
C LEU A 94 -13.77 6.19 61.63
N GLN A 95 -14.46 7.24 62.06
CA GLN A 95 -14.70 7.51 63.46
C GLN A 95 -16.08 6.95 63.84
N GLY A 96 -16.13 6.17 64.91
CA GLY A 96 -17.37 5.69 65.50
C GLY A 96 -17.80 6.55 66.68
N GLN A 97 -18.65 5.99 67.52
CA GLN A 97 -19.20 6.65 68.70
C GLN A 97 -18.17 6.83 69.80
N SER A 98 -18.46 7.81 70.66
CA SER A 98 -17.66 8.17 71.83
C SER A 98 -18.58 8.34 73.02
N ASP A 99 -18.16 7.86 74.19
CA ASP A 99 -18.84 8.12 75.46
C ASP A 99 -18.17 9.26 76.26
N GLY A 100 -17.24 9.99 75.64
CA GLY A 100 -16.46 11.06 76.25
C GLY A 100 -15.19 10.59 76.97
N SER A 101 -15.10 9.31 77.34
CA SER A 101 -13.89 8.70 77.90
C SER A 101 -13.11 7.88 76.86
N LEU A 102 -13.83 7.17 76.00
CA LEU A 102 -13.30 6.28 74.98
C LEU A 102 -14.02 6.54 73.65
N THR A 103 -13.27 6.48 72.57
CA THR A 103 -13.76 6.61 71.19
C THR A 103 -13.25 5.45 70.37
N VAL A 104 -14.10 4.88 69.52
CA VAL A 104 -13.72 3.81 68.60
C VAL A 104 -13.41 4.36 67.20
N TYR A 105 -12.35 3.84 66.58
CA TYR A 105 -11.96 4.12 65.21
C TYR A 105 -11.89 2.81 64.44
N LYS A 106 -12.39 2.79 63.19
CA LYS A 106 -12.22 1.66 62.28
C LYS A 106 -11.32 2.07 61.14
N LEU A 107 -10.21 1.36 60.93
CA LEU A 107 -9.25 1.64 59.87
C LEU A 107 -9.20 0.46 58.90
N THR A 108 -9.06 0.74 57.60
CA THR A 108 -8.78 -0.27 56.59
C THR A 108 -7.29 -0.21 56.26
N LEU A 109 -6.59 -1.31 56.50
CA LEU A 109 -5.19 -1.52 56.18
C LEU A 109 -5.11 -2.39 54.92
N GLU A 110 -4.49 -1.90 53.86
CA GLU A 110 -4.26 -2.68 52.64
C GLU A 110 -2.77 -2.65 52.29
N ASP A 111 -2.29 -3.62 51.53
CA ASP A 111 -0.94 -3.54 50.99
C ASP A 111 -0.81 -2.39 49.96
N PRO A 112 0.42 -1.94 49.64
CA PRO A 112 0.63 -0.80 48.76
C PRO A 112 0.12 -0.95 47.33
N THR A 113 -0.16 -2.16 46.83
CA THR A 113 -0.77 -2.33 45.50
C THR A 113 -2.18 -1.77 45.44
N ALA A 114 -2.84 -1.53 46.57
CA ALA A 114 -4.10 -0.80 46.64
C ALA A 114 -4.01 0.63 46.04
N LEU A 115 -2.82 1.21 45.94
CA LEU A 115 -2.61 2.49 45.26
C LEU A 115 -2.79 2.38 43.74
N TRP A 116 -2.52 1.22 43.14
CA TRP A 116 -2.68 1.00 41.69
C TRP A 116 -4.13 1.14 41.22
N LYS A 117 -5.10 0.86 42.12
CA LYS A 117 -6.54 1.10 41.90
C LYS A 117 -6.87 2.57 41.64
N GLN A 118 -6.04 3.48 42.15
CA GLN A 118 -6.29 4.92 42.13
C GLN A 118 -5.68 5.63 40.92
N ARG A 119 -4.96 4.91 40.04
CA ARG A 119 -4.38 5.46 38.81
C ARG A 119 -4.90 4.71 37.60
N ARG A 120 -5.32 5.47 36.58
CA ARG A 120 -5.77 4.97 35.28
C ARG A 120 -4.97 5.65 34.17
N ASN A 121 -4.62 4.89 33.13
CA ASN A 121 -3.83 5.41 32.01
C ASN A 121 -4.22 4.80 30.66
N SER A 122 -3.77 5.46 29.59
CA SER A 122 -3.83 4.96 28.21
C SER A 122 -2.49 5.21 27.53
N ARG A 123 -1.76 4.15 27.18
CA ARG A 123 -0.41 4.19 26.61
C ARG A 123 -0.08 2.90 25.87
N VAL A 124 0.99 2.92 25.09
CA VAL A 124 1.51 1.75 24.39
C VAL A 124 2.93 1.46 24.86
N PHE A 125 3.33 0.19 24.82
CA PHE A 125 4.69 -0.25 25.08
C PHE A 125 5.20 -0.99 23.86
N MET A 126 6.40 -0.59 23.41
CA MET A 126 7.01 -1.08 22.17
C MET A 126 8.13 -2.06 22.49
N ASN A 127 8.09 -3.24 21.89
CA ASN A 127 9.15 -4.25 22.00
C ASN A 127 9.51 -4.54 23.47
N LYS A 128 8.52 -4.95 24.27
CA LYS A 128 8.68 -5.23 25.71
C LYS A 128 8.09 -6.60 26.06
N SER A 129 8.72 -7.26 27.03
CA SER A 129 8.10 -8.39 27.72
C SER A 129 7.16 -7.91 28.82
N VAL A 130 6.28 -8.79 29.31
CA VAL A 130 5.44 -8.49 30.49
C VAL A 130 6.27 -8.11 31.71
N ARG A 131 7.41 -8.78 31.91
CA ARG A 131 8.36 -8.45 32.98
C ARG A 131 8.85 -7.00 32.87
N ASP A 132 9.24 -6.56 31.67
CA ASP A 132 9.74 -5.20 31.45
C ASP A 132 8.64 -4.16 31.72
N VAL A 133 7.41 -4.42 31.26
CA VAL A 133 6.26 -3.54 31.51
C VAL A 133 6.00 -3.39 33.00
N VAL A 134 6.01 -4.49 33.77
CA VAL A 134 5.83 -4.43 35.23
C VAL A 134 6.94 -3.59 35.86
N GLU A 135 8.19 -3.78 35.45
CA GLU A 135 9.33 -3.05 36.01
C GLU A 135 9.27 -1.54 35.69
N ILE A 136 8.87 -1.17 34.47
CA ILE A 136 8.67 0.22 34.04
C ILE A 136 7.60 0.90 34.87
N VAL A 137 6.41 0.29 34.97
CA VAL A 137 5.29 0.85 35.73
C VAL A 137 5.63 0.93 37.22
N PHE A 138 6.32 -0.07 37.76
CA PHE A 138 6.77 -0.06 39.16
C PHE A 138 7.76 1.07 39.46
N LYS A 139 8.80 1.25 38.62
CA LYS A 139 9.78 2.35 38.74
C LYS A 139 9.09 3.71 38.63
N GLU A 140 8.13 3.84 37.73
CA GLU A 140 7.34 5.07 37.60
C GLU A 140 6.57 5.39 38.89
N TRP A 141 5.94 4.40 39.50
CA TRP A 141 5.28 4.55 40.80
C TRP A 141 6.24 4.95 41.92
N GLN A 142 7.44 4.36 41.96
CA GLN A 142 8.48 4.75 42.92
C GLN A 142 8.93 6.20 42.73
N GLN A 143 9.00 6.69 41.49
CA GLN A 143 9.40 8.06 41.20
C GLN A 143 8.29 9.07 41.52
N LYS A 144 7.02 8.73 41.23
CA LYS A 144 5.88 9.66 41.35
C LYS A 144 5.24 9.67 42.74
N SER A 145 5.36 8.59 43.52
CA SER A 145 4.69 8.43 44.82
C SER A 145 5.70 8.08 45.93
N PRO A 146 6.07 9.06 46.79
CA PRO A 146 6.91 8.80 47.96
C PRO A 146 6.32 7.77 48.92
N LEU A 147 4.98 7.71 49.02
CA LEU A 147 4.29 6.70 49.82
C LEU A 147 4.54 5.31 49.26
N PHE A 148 4.36 5.10 47.95
CA PHE A 148 4.61 3.81 47.30
C PHE A 148 6.10 3.41 47.39
N ALA A 149 7.00 4.35 47.11
CA ALA A 149 8.45 4.12 47.15
C ALA A 149 8.96 3.68 48.52
N SER A 150 8.33 4.16 49.59
CA SER A 150 8.68 3.81 50.97
C SER A 150 7.94 2.60 51.50
N SER A 151 6.93 2.07 50.79
CA SER A 151 6.08 0.99 51.27
C SER A 151 6.20 -0.32 50.50
N LEU A 152 6.68 -0.30 49.24
CA LEU A 152 6.78 -1.51 48.41
C LEU A 152 8.08 -1.54 47.59
N THR A 153 8.66 -2.74 47.50
CA THR A 153 9.80 -3.08 46.64
C THR A 153 9.41 -4.20 45.68
N LEU A 154 10.04 -4.25 44.51
CA LEU A 154 9.81 -5.30 43.50
C LEU A 154 10.88 -6.37 43.61
N ASP A 155 10.46 -7.63 43.72
CA ASP A 155 11.33 -8.80 43.75
C ASP A 155 11.00 -9.73 42.58
N LEU A 156 11.92 -9.77 41.62
CA LEU A 156 11.84 -10.59 40.42
C LEU A 156 12.62 -11.91 40.54
N SER A 157 13.22 -12.20 41.71
CA SER A 157 14.05 -13.40 41.88
C SER A 157 13.27 -14.72 41.82
N GLY A 158 11.95 -14.66 41.97
CA GLY A 158 11.05 -15.81 41.80
C GLY A 158 10.68 -16.10 40.34
N LEU A 159 11.21 -15.34 39.39
CA LEU A 159 11.03 -15.62 37.96
C LEU A 159 12.22 -16.43 37.44
N SER A 160 11.92 -17.54 36.79
CA SER A 160 12.90 -18.51 36.27
C SER A 160 12.81 -18.71 34.76
N GLN A 161 11.75 -18.22 34.13
CA GLN A 161 11.49 -18.35 32.69
C GLN A 161 11.94 -17.11 31.90
N ASP A 162 12.18 -17.32 30.61
CA ASP A 162 12.25 -16.24 29.63
C ASP A 162 10.82 -15.87 29.18
N TYR A 163 10.56 -14.57 29.07
CA TYR A 163 9.26 -14.03 28.65
C TYR A 163 9.35 -13.46 27.25
N ASP A 164 8.29 -13.68 26.48
CA ASP A 164 8.23 -13.21 25.12
C ASP A 164 8.25 -11.68 25.04
N ILE A 165 9.08 -11.15 24.15
CA ILE A 165 9.09 -9.74 23.79
C ILE A 165 7.97 -9.52 22.78
N ARG A 166 6.97 -8.72 23.15
CA ARG A 166 5.84 -8.40 22.29
C ARG A 166 6.16 -7.13 21.50
N PRO A 167 5.86 -7.06 20.19
CA PRO A 167 6.12 -5.87 19.39
C PRO A 167 5.21 -4.71 19.82
N PHE A 168 4.07 -5.00 20.44
CA PHE A 168 3.10 -4.02 20.86
C PHE A 168 2.28 -4.51 22.08
N ILE A 169 2.17 -3.67 23.11
CA ILE A 169 1.27 -3.87 24.26
C ILE A 169 0.51 -2.58 24.51
N MET A 170 -0.82 -2.61 24.59
CA MET A 170 -1.64 -1.43 24.86
C MET A 170 -2.30 -1.48 26.25
N GLN A 171 -2.08 -0.44 27.05
CA GLN A 171 -2.96 -0.09 28.17
C GLN A 171 -3.98 0.92 27.67
N TYR A 172 -5.28 0.67 27.81
CA TYR A 172 -6.30 1.63 27.37
C TYR A 172 -7.43 1.76 28.38
N ASN A 173 -7.55 2.95 28.99
CA ASN A 173 -8.56 3.26 29.99
C ASN A 173 -8.63 2.24 31.13
N GLN A 174 -7.51 1.61 31.50
CA GLN A 174 -7.44 0.63 32.58
C GLN A 174 -6.74 1.20 33.80
N SER A 175 -7.13 0.74 35.00
CA SER A 175 -6.30 0.99 36.17
C SER A 175 -4.95 0.30 36.00
N ASP A 176 -3.92 0.76 36.71
CA ASP A 176 -2.63 0.06 36.68
C ASP A 176 -2.75 -1.35 37.28
N GLU A 177 -3.68 -1.58 38.22
CA GLU A 177 -3.97 -2.92 38.75
C GLU A 177 -4.53 -3.85 37.66
N ASP A 178 -5.61 -3.45 36.98
CA ASP A 178 -6.25 -4.27 35.94
C ASP A 178 -5.26 -4.61 34.82
N PHE A 179 -4.43 -3.63 34.44
CA PHE A 179 -3.43 -3.79 33.40
C PHE A 179 -2.32 -4.77 33.81
N LEU A 180 -1.67 -4.53 34.95
CA LEU A 180 -0.54 -5.35 35.39
C LEU A 180 -0.98 -6.79 35.70
N THR A 181 -2.10 -6.96 36.40
CA THR A 181 -2.60 -8.29 36.77
C THR A 181 -3.05 -9.07 35.54
N SER A 182 -3.68 -8.44 34.55
CA SER A 182 -4.03 -9.09 33.28
C SER A 182 -2.79 -9.61 32.54
N LEU A 183 -1.73 -8.80 32.47
CA LEU A 183 -0.48 -9.21 31.84
C LEU A 183 0.20 -10.36 32.59
N MET A 184 0.32 -10.27 33.92
CA MET A 184 0.90 -11.34 34.74
C MET A 184 0.10 -12.65 34.61
N ARG A 185 -1.24 -12.57 34.61
CA ARG A 185 -2.12 -13.72 34.35
C ARG A 185 -1.87 -14.36 32.99
N SER A 186 -1.68 -13.55 31.94
CA SER A 186 -1.43 -14.06 30.59
C SER A 186 -0.14 -14.88 30.46
N GLU A 187 0.83 -14.63 31.33
CA GLU A 187 2.12 -15.33 31.37
C GLU A 187 2.17 -16.43 32.44
N GLY A 188 1.11 -16.63 33.23
CA GLY A 188 1.09 -17.57 34.35
C GLY A 188 1.93 -17.12 35.56
N ILE A 189 2.25 -15.83 35.66
CA ILE A 189 3.03 -15.25 36.76
C ILE A 189 2.12 -15.00 37.95
N SER A 190 2.39 -15.69 39.06
CA SER A 190 1.76 -15.38 40.34
C SER A 190 2.44 -14.19 41.03
N TRP A 191 1.68 -13.40 41.77
CA TRP A 191 2.22 -12.32 42.61
C TRP A 191 1.85 -12.50 44.07
N LEU A 192 2.81 -12.19 44.93
CA LEU A 192 2.71 -12.29 46.38
C LEU A 192 3.19 -11.00 47.02
N ILE A 193 2.44 -10.48 48.00
CA ILE A 193 2.92 -9.45 48.89
C ILE A 193 3.55 -10.13 50.11
N ASP A 194 4.86 -9.99 50.26
CA ASP A 194 5.62 -10.59 51.35
C ASP A 194 6.21 -9.50 52.25
N GLU A 195 6.40 -9.81 53.52
CA GLU A 195 7.07 -8.91 54.45
C GLU A 195 8.58 -8.96 54.21
N ALA A 196 9.26 -7.81 54.30
CA ALA A 196 10.72 -7.82 54.31
C ALA A 196 11.28 -8.54 55.55
N GLU A 197 10.61 -8.36 56.69
CA GLU A 197 10.89 -9.03 57.97
C GLU A 197 9.58 -9.51 58.62
N ARG A 198 9.31 -10.82 58.58
CA ARG A 198 8.10 -11.42 59.17
C ARG A 198 8.10 -11.51 60.68
N THR A 199 9.28 -11.56 61.30
CA THR A 199 9.46 -11.68 62.75
C THR A 199 10.36 -10.57 63.24
N VAL A 200 9.89 -9.82 64.24
CA VAL A 200 10.61 -8.66 64.79
C VAL A 200 10.91 -8.87 66.27
N ALA A 201 12.00 -8.27 66.75
CA ALA A 201 12.39 -8.37 68.17
C ALA A 201 11.51 -7.52 69.11
N GLN A 202 10.96 -6.41 68.60
CA GLN A 202 10.13 -5.47 69.37
C GLN A 202 9.12 -4.76 68.47
N SER A 203 7.94 -4.44 69.01
CA SER A 203 6.88 -3.80 68.23
C SER A 203 7.14 -2.36 67.79
N SER A 204 8.26 -1.77 68.24
CA SER A 204 8.73 -0.44 67.83
C SER A 204 9.72 -0.48 66.66
N ALA A 205 10.08 -1.68 66.16
CA ALA A 205 11.00 -1.84 65.05
C ALA A 205 10.51 -1.08 63.80
N ALA A 206 11.41 -0.45 63.05
CA ALA A 206 11.04 0.36 61.89
C ALA A 206 10.20 -0.45 60.87
N ILE A 207 9.20 0.21 60.29
CA ILE A 207 8.38 -0.38 59.23
C ILE A 207 9.25 -0.47 57.98
N GLN A 208 9.45 -1.68 57.47
CA GLN A 208 10.18 -1.94 56.23
C GLN A 208 9.18 -2.01 55.07
N PRO A 209 9.58 -1.62 53.84
CA PRO A 209 8.73 -1.80 52.69
C PRO A 209 8.46 -3.30 52.44
N GLN A 210 7.21 -3.63 52.12
CA GLN A 210 6.83 -4.97 51.67
C GLN A 210 7.52 -5.29 50.33
N LYS A 211 7.50 -6.57 49.97
CA LYS A 211 8.03 -7.07 48.70
C LYS A 211 6.88 -7.58 47.85
N LEU A 212 6.70 -6.99 46.67
CA LEU A 212 5.93 -7.62 45.60
C LEU A 212 6.84 -8.65 44.92
N ARG A 213 6.61 -9.92 45.24
CA ARG A 213 7.36 -11.04 44.67
C ARG A 213 6.59 -11.59 43.48
N LEU A 214 7.22 -11.61 42.32
CA LEU A 214 6.69 -12.31 41.14
C LEU A 214 7.27 -13.72 41.09
N ILE A 215 6.40 -14.71 40.87
CA ILE A 215 6.72 -16.13 41.00
C ILE A 215 6.12 -16.91 39.83
N ASP A 216 6.94 -17.65 39.10
CA ASP A 216 6.50 -18.53 38.01
C ASP A 216 6.70 -20.04 38.30
N ASP A 217 7.26 -20.38 39.46
CA ASP A 217 7.49 -21.75 39.88
C ASP A 217 7.33 -21.99 41.39
N ASN A 218 6.74 -23.13 41.75
CA ASN A 218 6.47 -23.48 43.15
C ASN A 218 7.74 -23.66 44.00
N SER A 219 8.90 -23.94 43.38
CA SER A 219 10.18 -24.06 44.09
C SER A 219 10.60 -22.76 44.77
N GLN A 220 10.06 -21.61 44.33
CA GLN A 220 10.34 -20.29 44.87
C GLN A 220 9.57 -19.96 46.16
N TYR A 221 8.54 -20.77 46.49
CA TYR A 221 7.84 -20.68 47.77
C TYR A 221 8.68 -21.29 48.89
N GLN A 222 8.80 -20.54 49.98
CA GLN A 222 9.63 -20.89 51.12
C GLN A 222 8.83 -21.67 52.16
N ALA A 223 9.51 -22.48 52.97
CA ALA A 223 8.85 -23.12 54.10
C ALA A 223 8.63 -22.11 55.23
N LEU A 224 7.60 -22.30 56.05
CA LEU A 224 7.48 -21.61 57.33
C LEU A 224 8.70 -21.92 58.21
N ASP A 225 9.08 -20.95 59.06
CA ASP A 225 10.22 -21.12 59.97
C ASP A 225 10.02 -22.29 60.94
N ARG A 226 8.78 -22.50 61.41
CA ARG A 226 8.40 -23.66 62.24
C ARG A 226 8.43 -25.00 61.50
N ARG A 227 8.45 -24.99 60.16
CA ARG A 227 8.43 -26.14 59.22
C ARG A 227 7.23 -27.07 59.29
N GLN A 228 6.83 -27.47 60.49
CA GLN A 228 5.74 -28.40 60.74
C GLN A 228 4.60 -27.74 61.52
N ILE A 229 3.37 -28.14 61.20
CA ILE A 229 2.17 -27.80 61.98
C ILE A 229 1.53 -29.11 62.45
N ARG A 230 1.27 -29.23 63.75
CA ARG A 230 0.62 -30.41 64.33
C ARG A 230 -0.90 -30.33 64.15
N TYR A 231 -1.53 -31.45 63.88
CA TYR A 231 -2.98 -31.60 63.88
C TYR A 231 -3.47 -32.03 65.26
N HIS A 232 -4.11 -31.11 66.00
CA HIS A 232 -4.52 -31.34 67.40
C HIS A 232 -5.68 -30.42 67.80
N CYS A 233 -6.43 -30.78 68.85
CA CYS A 233 -7.48 -29.92 69.38
C CYS A 233 -6.95 -28.58 69.92
N SER A 234 -7.78 -27.54 69.87
CA SER A 234 -7.56 -26.25 70.54
C SER A 234 -8.28 -26.28 71.89
N SER A 235 -7.55 -26.14 72.99
CA SER A 235 -8.12 -26.05 74.34
C SER A 235 -7.29 -25.17 75.24
N ALA A 236 -7.89 -24.65 76.33
CA ALA A 236 -7.20 -23.79 77.28
C ALA A 236 -6.01 -24.45 78.01
N THR A 237 -5.87 -25.78 77.93
CA THR A 237 -4.75 -26.53 78.51
C THR A 237 -3.61 -26.78 77.53
N GLU A 238 -3.81 -26.50 76.23
CA GLU A 238 -2.77 -26.65 75.22
C GLU A 238 -1.76 -25.50 75.29
N GLN A 239 -0.47 -25.83 75.14
CA GLN A 239 0.61 -24.84 75.20
C GLN A 239 0.98 -24.25 73.83
N TYR A 240 0.76 -25.01 72.76
CA TYR A 240 1.18 -24.65 71.40
C TYR A 240 -0.01 -24.53 70.47
N ASP A 241 0.13 -23.69 69.46
CA ASP A 241 -0.87 -23.56 68.42
C ASP A 241 -0.87 -24.81 67.51
N SER A 242 -2.05 -25.19 67.03
CA SER A 242 -2.25 -26.38 66.21
C SER A 242 -3.23 -26.13 65.07
N MET A 243 -3.25 -27.04 64.10
CA MET A 243 -4.35 -27.15 63.16
C MET A 243 -5.45 -28.01 63.78
N THR A 244 -6.66 -27.46 63.87
CA THR A 244 -7.80 -28.10 64.54
C THR A 244 -8.75 -28.79 63.57
N SER A 245 -8.69 -28.41 62.29
CA SER A 245 -9.52 -28.98 61.23
C SER A 245 -8.78 -28.92 59.90
N LEU A 246 -8.90 -29.99 59.12
CA LEU A 246 -8.48 -30.06 57.72
C LEU A 246 -9.61 -30.70 56.92
N VAL A 247 -10.08 -30.01 55.89
CA VAL A 247 -11.16 -30.48 55.01
C VAL A 247 -10.64 -30.51 53.59
N GLY A 248 -10.48 -31.70 53.02
CA GLY A 248 -10.17 -31.88 51.61
C GLY A 248 -11.43 -31.71 50.76
N GLN A 249 -11.34 -30.90 49.72
CA GLN A 249 -12.39 -30.72 48.71
C GLN A 249 -11.85 -31.19 47.36
N ARG A 250 -12.66 -31.96 46.64
CA ARG A 250 -12.42 -32.30 45.22
C ARG A 250 -13.55 -31.80 44.35
N SER A 251 -13.21 -31.37 43.15
CA SER A 251 -14.17 -30.98 42.13
C SER A 251 -13.76 -31.57 40.77
N LEU A 252 -14.76 -31.86 39.94
CA LEU A 252 -14.51 -32.26 38.57
C LEU A 252 -14.14 -31.01 37.77
N GLN A 253 -13.04 -31.09 37.02
CA GLN A 253 -12.50 -30.00 36.21
C GLN A 253 -12.26 -30.52 34.78
N PRO A 254 -12.04 -29.63 33.80
CA PRO A 254 -11.59 -30.03 32.47
C PRO A 254 -10.41 -31.00 32.55
N SER A 255 -10.53 -32.13 31.86
CA SER A 255 -9.53 -33.19 31.81
C SER A 255 -8.59 -33.09 30.61
N SER A 256 -8.90 -32.19 29.65
CA SER A 256 -8.00 -31.83 28.57
C SER A 256 -8.19 -30.39 28.09
N VAL A 257 -7.11 -29.81 27.57
CA VAL A 257 -7.11 -28.47 26.97
C VAL A 257 -6.57 -28.54 25.55
N HIS A 258 -7.30 -27.94 24.63
CA HIS A 258 -6.89 -27.75 23.24
C HIS A 258 -6.84 -26.25 22.95
N VAL A 259 -5.74 -25.77 22.36
CA VAL A 259 -5.56 -24.36 22.02
C VAL A 259 -5.09 -24.25 20.56
N GLN A 260 -5.74 -23.36 19.81
CA GLN A 260 -5.46 -23.09 18.40
C GLN A 260 -5.52 -21.58 18.12
N ARG A 261 -4.88 -21.12 17.04
CA ARG A 261 -4.93 -19.73 16.58
C ARG A 261 -4.70 -19.57 15.09
N TRP A 262 -5.10 -18.44 14.53
CA TRP A 262 -4.69 -18.03 13.18
C TRP A 262 -3.29 -17.40 13.21
N GLN A 263 -2.37 -17.90 12.36
CA GLN A 263 -1.00 -17.43 12.21
C GLN A 263 -0.86 -16.73 10.85
N ALA A 264 -0.92 -15.39 10.87
CA ALA A 264 -1.11 -14.59 9.65
C ALA A 264 0.10 -14.57 8.71
N ASP A 265 1.32 -14.64 9.22
CA ASP A 265 2.57 -14.69 8.46
C ASP A 265 2.83 -16.05 7.79
N ALA A 266 2.34 -17.13 8.38
CA ALA A 266 2.36 -18.47 7.79
C ALA A 266 1.11 -18.77 6.92
N LEU A 267 0.07 -17.93 7.00
CA LEU A 267 -1.22 -18.10 6.35
C LEU A 267 -1.88 -19.46 6.65
N GLU A 268 -1.75 -19.92 7.89
CA GLU A 268 -2.30 -21.21 8.33
C GLU A 268 -2.86 -21.15 9.75
N GLN A 269 -3.61 -22.19 10.09
CA GLN A 269 -4.00 -22.43 11.47
C GLN A 269 -2.84 -23.09 12.20
N GLU A 270 -2.45 -22.51 13.33
CA GLU A 270 -1.45 -23.08 14.22
C GLU A 270 -2.15 -23.74 15.40
N ASP A 271 -1.93 -25.04 15.55
CA ASP A 271 -2.43 -25.84 16.68
C ASP A 271 -1.30 -26.07 17.68
N GLY A 272 -1.67 -26.17 18.96
CA GLY A 272 -0.80 -26.75 19.98
C GLY A 272 -0.55 -28.25 19.75
N ALA A 273 -0.13 -28.97 20.79
CA ALA A 273 0.04 -30.42 20.80
C ALA A 273 -1.30 -31.20 20.77
N GLY A 274 -2.36 -30.63 20.22
CA GLY A 274 -3.72 -31.18 20.21
C GLY A 274 -4.42 -31.04 21.57
N SER A 275 -5.23 -32.02 21.94
CA SER A 275 -5.93 -32.07 23.22
C SER A 275 -5.02 -32.64 24.31
N VAL A 276 -4.30 -31.76 24.99
CA VAL A 276 -3.34 -32.12 26.04
C VAL A 276 -4.12 -32.57 27.28
N GLN A 277 -3.91 -33.82 27.68
CA GLN A 277 -4.59 -34.40 28.84
C GLN A 277 -3.98 -33.89 30.14
N SER A 278 -4.83 -33.60 31.13
CA SER A 278 -4.41 -33.29 32.49
C SER A 278 -3.59 -34.46 33.06
N THR A 279 -2.53 -34.13 33.79
CA THR A 279 -1.74 -35.11 34.53
C THR A 279 -2.39 -35.48 35.88
N HIS A 280 -3.39 -34.70 36.32
CA HIS A 280 -4.09 -34.91 37.57
C HIS A 280 -5.21 -35.94 37.43
N LYS A 281 -5.21 -36.98 38.26
CA LYS A 281 -6.27 -38.00 38.25
C LYS A 281 -7.55 -37.50 38.95
N HIS A 282 -8.56 -37.16 38.17
CA HIS A 282 -9.86 -36.66 38.67
C HIS A 282 -10.72 -37.75 39.29
N SER A 283 -10.78 -38.95 38.68
CA SER A 283 -11.62 -40.06 39.13
C SER A 283 -10.83 -41.35 39.32
N ALA A 284 -11.25 -42.15 40.29
CA ALA A 284 -10.75 -43.53 40.44
C ALA A 284 -11.48 -44.51 39.50
N GLN A 285 -12.67 -44.15 39.01
CA GLN A 285 -13.53 -45.02 38.19
C GLN A 285 -13.32 -44.81 36.68
N TYR A 286 -12.96 -43.59 36.28
CA TYR A 286 -12.75 -43.18 34.89
C TYR A 286 -11.37 -42.54 34.77
N ASP A 287 -10.66 -42.84 33.69
CA ASP A 287 -9.45 -42.11 33.32
C ASP A 287 -9.80 -40.75 32.70
N ASN A 288 -8.80 -39.86 32.59
CA ASN A 288 -9.02 -38.50 32.11
C ASN A 288 -9.56 -38.45 30.66
N ALA A 289 -9.15 -39.40 29.82
CA ALA A 289 -9.60 -39.49 28.43
C ALA A 289 -11.07 -39.91 28.32
N SER A 290 -11.49 -40.91 29.09
CA SER A 290 -12.88 -41.42 29.11
C SER A 290 -13.87 -40.46 29.75
N LEU A 291 -13.41 -39.52 30.59
CA LEU A 291 -14.24 -38.43 31.10
C LEU A 291 -14.67 -37.46 29.98
N GLY A 292 -13.85 -37.27 28.95
CA GLY A 292 -14.19 -36.45 27.78
C GLY A 292 -14.45 -34.96 28.07
N LEU A 293 -13.85 -34.41 29.14
CA LEU A 293 -14.10 -33.04 29.60
C LEU A 293 -13.11 -32.07 28.99
N GLU A 294 -13.26 -31.78 27.71
CA GLU A 294 -12.35 -30.88 26.98
C GLU A 294 -12.75 -29.40 27.10
N GLN A 295 -11.74 -28.54 27.19
CA GLN A 295 -11.84 -27.12 26.88
C GLN A 295 -11.04 -26.80 25.60
N ALA A 296 -11.74 -26.41 24.54
CA ALA A 296 -11.12 -25.99 23.28
C ALA A 296 -11.15 -24.45 23.16
N TRP A 297 -9.98 -23.85 22.99
CA TRP A 297 -9.80 -22.40 22.92
C TRP A 297 -9.25 -21.98 21.56
N HIS A 298 -9.91 -21.01 20.92
CA HIS A 298 -9.30 -20.23 19.84
C HIS A 298 -8.76 -18.93 20.43
N PHE A 299 -7.46 -18.67 20.28
CA PHE A 299 -6.82 -17.56 20.96
C PHE A 299 -5.81 -16.85 20.06
N SER A 300 -6.07 -15.57 19.76
CA SER A 300 -5.13 -14.73 19.02
C SER A 300 -4.25 -13.92 19.98
N PRO A 301 -2.98 -14.32 20.19
CA PRO A 301 -1.92 -13.41 20.59
C PRO A 301 -0.79 -13.38 19.56
N ALA A 302 -0.91 -14.10 18.43
CA ALA A 302 0.13 -14.29 17.41
C ALA A 302 0.61 -12.99 16.76
N TRP A 303 1.34 -12.15 17.48
CA TRP A 303 1.85 -10.91 16.93
C TRP A 303 2.79 -11.22 15.77
N MET A 304 2.83 -10.33 14.80
CA MET A 304 3.77 -10.42 13.71
C MET A 304 4.96 -9.55 14.06
N GLN A 305 6.15 -10.12 13.90
CA GLN A 305 7.37 -9.34 13.94
C GLN A 305 7.40 -8.38 12.73
N ASP A 306 8.25 -7.37 12.85
CA ASP A 306 8.78 -6.70 11.69
C ASP A 306 9.39 -7.72 10.71
N LEU A 307 9.18 -7.54 9.40
CA LEU A 307 9.62 -8.49 8.37
C LEU A 307 11.15 -8.64 8.34
N ASN A 308 11.86 -7.60 8.77
CA ASN A 308 13.32 -7.59 8.86
C ASN A 308 13.83 -8.07 10.24
N GLY A 309 12.93 -8.30 11.20
CA GLY A 309 13.29 -8.68 12.57
C GLY A 309 14.00 -7.57 13.37
N GLU A 310 13.88 -6.31 12.95
CA GLU A 310 14.58 -5.18 13.60
C GLU A 310 13.94 -4.76 14.93
N ASP A 311 12.70 -5.17 15.17
CA ASP A 311 11.96 -4.88 16.40
C ASP A 311 12.41 -5.72 17.61
N GLY A 312 13.16 -6.80 17.38
CA GLY A 312 13.61 -7.71 18.44
C GLY A 312 12.48 -8.44 19.17
N ALA A 313 11.26 -8.45 18.62
CA ALA A 313 10.14 -9.19 19.19
C ALA A 313 10.42 -10.71 19.15
N THR A 314 9.83 -11.49 20.05
CA THR A 314 9.93 -12.95 19.98
C THR A 314 9.10 -13.45 18.80
N ALA A 315 9.64 -14.38 18.01
CA ALA A 315 8.91 -14.98 16.90
C ALA A 315 7.67 -15.73 17.41
N SER A 316 6.52 -15.46 16.78
CA SER A 316 5.31 -16.22 17.08
C SER A 316 5.49 -17.67 16.65
N GLY A 317 5.12 -18.61 17.51
CA GLY A 317 5.07 -20.02 17.16
C GLY A 317 4.49 -20.93 18.25
N ASN A 318 4.55 -22.24 18.00
CA ASN A 318 3.89 -23.28 18.77
C ASN A 318 4.25 -23.26 20.26
N ALA A 319 5.49 -22.87 20.61
CA ALA A 319 5.94 -22.74 21.99
C ALA A 319 5.04 -21.81 22.84
N GLN A 320 4.49 -20.75 22.25
CA GLN A 320 3.62 -19.80 22.94
C GLN A 320 2.24 -20.41 23.22
N ILE A 321 1.70 -21.16 22.25
CA ILE A 321 0.43 -21.88 22.38
C ILE A 321 0.57 -22.95 23.46
N GLU A 322 1.67 -23.69 23.46
CA GLU A 322 1.95 -24.71 24.47
C GLU A 322 2.11 -24.12 25.86
N LYS A 323 2.75 -22.96 26.01
CA LYS A 323 2.83 -22.24 27.29
C LYS A 323 1.43 -21.91 27.82
N LEU A 324 0.54 -21.38 26.98
CA LEU A 324 -0.83 -21.09 27.37
C LEU A 324 -1.63 -22.35 27.71
N ASN A 325 -1.49 -23.40 26.90
CA ASN A 325 -2.13 -24.70 27.13
C ASN A 325 -1.74 -25.27 28.51
N GLN A 326 -0.44 -25.26 28.80
CA GLN A 326 0.10 -25.68 30.10
C GLN A 326 -0.45 -24.83 31.26
N ASN A 327 -0.49 -23.50 31.12
CA ASN A 327 -1.01 -22.61 32.16
C ASN A 327 -2.50 -22.88 32.45
N LEU A 328 -3.33 -23.06 31.41
CA LEU A 328 -4.74 -23.41 31.57
C LEU A 328 -4.92 -24.79 32.24
N GLY A 329 -4.17 -25.80 31.78
CA GLY A 329 -4.18 -27.13 32.38
C GLY A 329 -3.78 -27.11 33.86
N GLN A 330 -2.70 -26.39 34.20
CA GLN A 330 -2.24 -26.22 35.59
C GLN A 330 -3.29 -25.51 36.47
N TYR A 331 -4.02 -24.54 35.92
CA TYR A 331 -5.11 -23.89 36.65
C TYR A 331 -6.26 -24.86 36.94
N TYR A 332 -6.66 -25.69 35.98
CA TYR A 332 -7.69 -26.71 36.21
C TYR A 332 -7.23 -27.79 37.20
N ASP A 333 -5.96 -28.18 37.14
CA ASP A 333 -5.34 -29.09 38.11
C ASP A 333 -5.38 -28.50 39.53
N LEU A 334 -5.11 -27.20 39.67
CA LEU A 334 -5.22 -26.46 40.94
C LEU A 334 -6.66 -26.51 41.51
N GLN A 335 -7.67 -26.31 40.66
CA GLN A 335 -9.09 -26.33 41.08
C GLN A 335 -9.61 -27.75 41.42
N SER A 336 -8.92 -28.80 40.98
CA SER A 336 -9.38 -30.18 41.12
C SER A 336 -9.37 -30.70 42.56
N LYS A 337 -8.37 -30.29 43.36
CA LYS A 337 -8.22 -30.68 44.76
C LYS A 337 -7.60 -29.54 45.56
N GLN A 338 -8.33 -29.03 46.54
CA GLN A 338 -7.89 -28.02 47.50
C GLN A 338 -8.22 -28.46 48.93
N PHE A 339 -7.63 -27.80 49.93
CA PHE A 339 -7.93 -28.08 51.32
C PHE A 339 -8.25 -26.77 52.06
N THR A 340 -9.24 -26.82 52.94
CA THR A 340 -9.55 -25.74 53.87
C THR A 340 -9.18 -26.19 55.28
N ALA A 341 -8.40 -25.39 55.99
CA ALA A 341 -7.97 -25.70 57.35
C ALA A 341 -8.39 -24.61 58.33
N HIS A 342 -8.77 -25.00 59.55
CA HIS A 342 -8.88 -24.07 60.69
C HIS A 342 -7.70 -24.30 61.62
N THR A 343 -7.06 -23.21 62.06
CA THR A 343 -5.86 -23.29 62.89
C THR A 343 -5.73 -22.09 63.81
N THR A 344 -5.17 -22.34 64.99
CA THR A 344 -4.76 -21.32 65.96
C THR A 344 -3.36 -20.78 65.67
N VAL A 345 -2.64 -21.32 64.66
CA VAL A 345 -1.25 -20.96 64.36
C VAL A 345 -1.15 -19.56 63.76
N ARG A 346 -0.62 -18.63 64.57
CA ARG A 346 -0.60 -17.18 64.30
C ARG A 346 0.40 -16.74 63.22
N ASP A 347 1.50 -17.44 63.08
CA ASP A 347 2.60 -17.20 62.12
C ASP A 347 2.47 -17.99 60.80
N THR A 348 1.23 -18.36 60.43
CA THR A 348 0.90 -18.87 59.09
C THR A 348 0.90 -17.73 58.07
N GLN A 349 1.65 -17.88 56.97
CA GLN A 349 1.82 -16.83 55.96
C GLN A 349 1.48 -17.34 54.57
N VAL A 350 0.79 -16.51 53.77
CA VAL A 350 0.48 -16.84 52.38
C VAL A 350 1.77 -16.86 51.55
N GLY A 351 1.87 -17.79 50.60
CA GLY A 351 3.09 -18.00 49.82
C GLY A 351 4.17 -18.81 50.56
N TYR A 352 3.82 -19.38 51.71
CA TYR A 352 4.69 -20.29 52.47
C TYR A 352 4.08 -21.68 52.56
N TRP A 353 4.93 -22.69 52.65
CA TRP A 353 4.51 -24.07 52.84
C TRP A 353 4.95 -24.65 54.17
N PHE A 354 4.25 -25.70 54.62
CA PHE A 354 4.58 -26.46 55.82
C PHE A 354 4.28 -27.94 55.61
N GLU A 355 4.88 -28.79 56.43
CA GLU A 355 4.51 -30.20 56.53
C GLU A 355 3.47 -30.39 57.64
N LEU A 356 2.34 -31.02 57.33
CA LEU A 356 1.33 -31.35 58.35
C LEU A 356 1.73 -32.64 59.06
N ALA A 357 1.75 -32.60 60.39
CA ALA A 357 2.09 -33.75 61.24
C ALA A 357 0.92 -34.16 62.14
N GLU A 358 0.89 -35.42 62.53
CA GLU A 358 -0.09 -36.01 63.48
C GLU A 358 -1.53 -36.04 62.92
N HIS A 359 -1.70 -35.99 61.60
CA HIS A 359 -3.00 -36.12 60.98
C HIS A 359 -3.22 -37.58 60.51
N PRO A 360 -4.31 -38.27 60.93
CA PRO A 360 -4.51 -39.70 60.72
C PRO A 360 -4.40 -40.20 59.26
N GLU A 361 -4.87 -39.41 58.30
CA GLU A 361 -4.76 -39.70 56.85
C GLU A 361 -3.43 -39.20 56.27
N ILE A 362 -3.15 -37.89 56.38
CA ILE A 362 -1.97 -37.25 55.77
C ILE A 362 -0.65 -37.91 56.18
N ASP A 363 -0.52 -38.39 57.41
CA ASP A 363 0.69 -39.08 57.87
C ASP A 363 1.01 -40.37 57.09
N GLN A 364 0.01 -40.96 56.41
CA GLN A 364 0.16 -42.14 55.56
C GLN A 364 0.70 -41.82 54.15
N HIS A 365 0.81 -40.55 53.78
CA HIS A 365 1.38 -40.11 52.51
C HIS A 365 2.91 -39.92 52.61
N ASP A 366 3.61 -39.86 51.47
CA ASP A 366 5.07 -39.68 51.44
C ASP A 366 5.49 -38.34 50.84
N GLY A 367 6.60 -37.79 51.35
CA GLY A 367 7.26 -36.59 50.80
C GLY A 367 6.34 -35.38 50.64
N ALA A 368 6.30 -34.82 49.43
CA ALA A 368 5.55 -33.60 49.11
C ALA A 368 4.02 -33.72 49.29
N ASP A 369 3.47 -34.95 49.41
CA ASP A 369 2.06 -35.15 49.74
C ASP A 369 1.72 -34.89 51.22
N LYS A 370 2.73 -34.59 52.05
CA LYS A 370 2.54 -34.06 53.41
C LYS A 370 2.70 -32.54 53.47
N GLU A 371 3.18 -31.94 52.39
CA GLU A 371 3.52 -30.52 52.30
C GLU A 371 2.38 -29.71 51.67
N PHE A 372 1.98 -28.63 52.34
CA PHE A 372 0.89 -27.77 51.92
C PHE A 372 1.38 -26.33 51.76
N LEU A 373 1.17 -25.76 50.58
CA LEU A 373 1.33 -24.34 50.29
C LEU A 373 0.08 -23.58 50.75
N ILE A 374 0.27 -22.49 51.49
CA ILE A 374 -0.80 -21.59 51.92
C ILE A 374 -1.07 -20.59 50.80
N THR A 375 -2.23 -20.69 50.15
CA THR A 375 -2.62 -19.80 49.04
C THR A 375 -3.55 -18.68 49.48
N SER A 376 -4.28 -18.86 50.59
CA SER A 376 -5.11 -17.81 51.21
C SER A 376 -5.18 -18.00 52.73
N LYS A 377 -5.35 -16.89 53.45
CA LYS A 377 -5.51 -16.81 54.90
C LYS A 377 -6.56 -15.77 55.24
N ASN A 378 -7.65 -16.20 55.87
CA ASN A 378 -8.58 -15.34 56.59
C ASN A 378 -8.31 -15.47 58.08
N PHE A 379 -8.19 -14.37 58.81
CA PHE A 379 -7.85 -14.42 60.23
C PHE A 379 -8.49 -13.29 61.03
N TYR A 380 -8.62 -13.51 62.32
CA TYR A 380 -8.87 -12.43 63.27
C TYR A 380 -8.03 -12.63 64.53
N ASN A 381 -7.70 -11.53 65.19
CA ASN A 381 -7.02 -11.53 66.48
C ASN A 381 -7.44 -10.30 67.29
N GLN A 382 -7.55 -10.43 68.61
CA GLN A 382 -7.94 -9.33 69.48
C GLN A 382 -7.23 -9.35 70.83
N ASN A 383 -6.99 -8.16 71.38
CA ASN A 383 -6.44 -7.99 72.72
C ASN A 383 -7.45 -8.43 73.80
N ASN A 384 -6.94 -9.01 74.89
CA ASN A 384 -7.76 -9.47 76.00
C ASN A 384 -8.02 -8.33 76.99
N LEU A 385 -9.20 -7.72 76.92
CA LEU A 385 -9.58 -6.60 77.78
C LEU A 385 -10.39 -7.06 79.01
N PRO A 386 -10.35 -6.31 80.13
CA PRO A 386 -11.27 -6.51 81.24
C PRO A 386 -12.73 -6.51 80.78
N LYS A 387 -13.55 -7.37 81.39
CA LYS A 387 -14.95 -7.59 80.99
C LYS A 387 -15.76 -6.30 80.87
N ASP A 388 -15.60 -5.37 81.81
CA ASP A 388 -16.33 -4.10 81.82
C ASP A 388 -15.94 -3.21 80.64
N LEU A 389 -14.64 -3.11 80.35
CA LEU A 389 -14.13 -2.36 79.19
C LEU A 389 -14.57 -3.01 77.88
N GLN A 390 -14.60 -4.34 77.82
CA GLN A 390 -15.10 -5.06 76.65
C GLN A 390 -16.60 -4.77 76.41
N GLN A 391 -17.41 -4.76 77.47
CA GLN A 391 -18.84 -4.41 77.38
C GLN A 391 -19.04 -2.96 76.93
N GLN A 392 -18.23 -2.02 77.43
CA GLN A 392 -18.23 -0.63 76.99
C GLN A 392 -17.91 -0.50 75.49
N ILE A 393 -16.88 -1.21 75.01
CA ILE A 393 -16.50 -1.22 73.59
C ILE A 393 -17.62 -1.82 72.73
N HIS A 394 -18.22 -2.94 73.14
CA HIS A 394 -19.34 -3.54 72.40
C HIS A 394 -20.53 -2.59 72.28
N GLN A 395 -20.83 -1.80 73.32
CA GLN A 395 -21.87 -0.76 73.25
C GLN A 395 -21.50 0.34 72.25
N LEU A 396 -20.26 0.84 72.28
CA LEU A 396 -19.79 1.87 71.33
C LEU A 396 -19.82 1.36 69.88
N LEU A 397 -19.40 0.12 69.64
CA LEU A 397 -19.46 -0.50 68.32
C LEU A 397 -20.90 -0.66 67.83
N ALA A 398 -21.82 -1.13 68.69
CA ALA A 398 -23.24 -1.25 68.37
C ALA A 398 -23.86 0.12 68.04
N GLN A 399 -23.57 1.17 68.82
CA GLN A 399 -24.04 2.53 68.55
C GLN A 399 -23.40 3.12 67.27
N SER A 400 -22.22 2.63 66.88
CA SER A 400 -21.57 2.98 65.61
C SER A 400 -22.13 2.20 64.42
N ASN A 401 -23.10 1.30 64.65
CA ASN A 401 -23.60 0.33 63.67
C ASN A 401 -22.49 -0.56 63.08
N TRP A 402 -21.47 -0.90 63.87
CA TRP A 402 -20.40 -1.81 63.47
C TRP A 402 -20.64 -3.17 64.12
N GLN A 403 -20.96 -4.17 63.30
CA GLN A 403 -21.15 -5.55 63.75
C GLN A 403 -19.82 -6.28 63.72
N ILE A 404 -19.44 -6.89 64.83
CA ILE A 404 -18.28 -7.79 64.93
C ILE A 404 -18.82 -9.19 65.22
N LYS A 405 -18.28 -10.19 64.51
CA LYS A 405 -18.63 -11.59 64.75
C LYS A 405 -18.04 -12.00 66.10
N GLU A 406 -18.90 -12.16 67.10
CA GLU A 406 -18.49 -12.71 68.39
C GLU A 406 -18.10 -14.18 68.23
N SER A 407 -16.97 -14.53 68.83
CA SER A 407 -16.43 -15.88 68.90
C SER A 407 -15.91 -16.10 70.33
N ASP A 408 -16.07 -17.32 70.83
CA ASP A 408 -15.48 -17.72 72.12
C ASP A 408 -13.95 -17.70 72.02
N GLU A 409 -13.40 -17.96 70.83
CA GLU A 409 -11.98 -17.85 70.55
C GLU A 409 -11.58 -16.38 70.27
N ARG A 410 -10.44 -15.97 70.82
CA ARG A 410 -9.91 -14.60 70.67
C ARG A 410 -9.06 -14.42 69.42
N GLN A 411 -8.69 -15.52 68.79
CA GLN A 411 -7.94 -15.54 67.54
C GLN A 411 -8.29 -16.82 66.80
N ALA A 412 -8.33 -16.75 65.47
CA ALA A 412 -8.39 -17.93 64.63
C ALA A 412 -7.91 -17.59 63.22
N ASN A 413 -7.47 -18.62 62.50
CA ASN A 413 -7.09 -18.54 61.10
C ASN A 413 -7.84 -19.63 60.33
N GLN A 414 -8.35 -19.28 59.16
CA GLN A 414 -8.83 -20.20 58.16
C GLN A 414 -7.88 -20.11 56.96
N LEU A 415 -7.26 -21.23 56.60
CA LEU A 415 -6.31 -21.31 55.49
C LEU A 415 -6.95 -22.03 54.30
N THR A 416 -6.67 -21.54 53.10
CA THR A 416 -6.80 -22.33 51.87
C THR A 416 -5.42 -22.86 51.52
N LEU A 417 -5.36 -24.17 51.30
CA LEU A 417 -4.12 -24.91 51.14
C LEU A 417 -4.14 -25.71 49.83
N GLN A 418 -3.00 -25.72 49.17
CA GLN A 418 -2.73 -26.57 48.01
C GLN A 418 -1.61 -27.55 48.36
N ARG A 419 -1.64 -28.78 47.82
CA ARG A 419 -0.45 -29.64 47.89
C ARG A 419 0.71 -28.92 47.20
N ARG A 420 1.89 -28.89 47.82
CA ARG A 420 3.05 -28.16 47.28
C ARG A 420 3.46 -28.64 45.87
N SER A 421 3.25 -29.92 45.58
CA SER A 421 3.54 -30.54 44.28
C SER A 421 2.63 -30.07 43.14
N ILE A 422 1.45 -29.51 43.43
CA ILE A 422 0.53 -29.01 42.41
C ILE A 422 0.92 -27.57 42.08
N LYS A 423 1.33 -27.34 40.82
CA LYS A 423 1.77 -26.03 40.35
C LYS A 423 0.68 -24.98 40.59
N THR A 424 1.05 -23.87 41.21
CA THR A 424 0.15 -22.74 41.48
C THR A 424 0.33 -21.69 40.40
N VAL A 425 -0.74 -21.45 39.64
CA VAL A 425 -0.82 -20.42 38.61
C VAL A 425 -2.02 -19.53 38.87
N PRO A 426 -1.98 -18.24 38.47
CA PRO A 426 -3.12 -17.37 38.60
C PRO A 426 -4.26 -17.79 37.67
N GLU A 427 -5.51 -17.54 38.07
CA GLU A 427 -6.64 -17.68 37.16
C GLU A 427 -6.46 -16.79 35.94
N TYR A 428 -6.59 -17.36 34.74
CA TYR A 428 -6.58 -16.61 33.49
C TYR A 428 -7.69 -17.07 32.57
N ASN A 429 -8.76 -16.29 32.54
CA ASN A 429 -9.75 -16.31 31.47
C ASN A 429 -9.48 -15.13 30.52
N PRO A 430 -9.01 -15.36 29.29
CA PRO A 430 -8.66 -14.28 28.40
C PRO A 430 -9.85 -13.41 27.96
N LEU A 431 -11.07 -13.94 27.94
CA LEU A 431 -12.27 -13.17 27.58
C LEU A 431 -12.73 -12.22 28.68
N GLN A 432 -12.34 -12.50 29.93
CA GLN A 432 -12.71 -11.68 31.09
C GLN A 432 -11.59 -10.73 31.51
N HIS A 433 -10.34 -11.18 31.45
CA HIS A 433 -9.20 -10.43 31.96
C HIS A 433 -8.57 -9.51 30.90
N ARG A 434 -8.90 -9.64 29.62
CA ARG A 434 -8.48 -8.67 28.59
C ARG A 434 -9.38 -7.43 28.60
N PRO A 435 -8.84 -6.24 28.32
CA PRO A 435 -9.67 -5.06 28.09
C PRO A 435 -10.56 -5.24 26.87
N THR A 436 -11.74 -4.63 26.93
CA THR A 436 -12.60 -4.50 25.75
C THR A 436 -11.99 -3.51 24.76
N ALA A 437 -11.66 -3.99 23.56
CA ALA A 437 -11.27 -3.14 22.45
C ALA A 437 -12.51 -2.59 21.71
N SER A 438 -12.40 -1.38 21.18
CA SER A 438 -13.43 -0.75 20.35
C SER A 438 -12.74 0.14 19.33
N PRO A 439 -13.36 0.41 18.15
CA PRO A 439 -12.69 1.16 17.10
C PRO A 439 -12.16 2.52 17.56
N GLN A 440 -10.90 2.83 17.23
CA GLN A 440 -10.21 4.04 17.64
C GLN A 440 -9.69 4.83 16.43
N ARG A 441 -9.28 6.08 16.67
CA ARG A 441 -8.56 6.88 15.69
C ARG A 441 -7.07 6.77 15.93
N ALA A 442 -6.29 6.71 14.86
CA ALA A 442 -4.85 6.88 14.90
C ALA A 442 -4.40 7.75 13.73
N LYS A 443 -3.22 8.38 13.88
CA LYS A 443 -2.57 9.15 12.83
C LYS A 443 -1.48 8.29 12.20
N VAL A 444 -1.42 8.21 10.87
CA VAL A 444 -0.31 7.54 10.18
C VAL A 444 1.00 8.30 10.44
N VAL A 445 2.06 7.60 10.76
CA VAL A 445 3.39 8.16 11.06
C VAL A 445 4.48 7.42 10.30
N GLY A 446 5.66 8.03 10.19
CA GLY A 446 6.81 7.43 9.54
C GLY A 446 8.05 8.32 9.67
N PRO A 447 9.14 7.97 9.00
CA PRO A 447 10.39 8.74 9.01
C PRO A 447 10.19 10.17 8.49
N SER A 448 11.03 11.10 8.97
CA SER A 448 11.01 12.49 8.52
C SER A 448 11.33 12.61 7.02
N GLY A 449 10.52 13.39 6.29
CA GLY A 449 10.69 13.62 4.85
C GLY A 449 10.00 12.59 3.95
N GLU A 450 9.44 11.52 4.53
CA GLU A 450 8.66 10.52 3.80
C GLU A 450 7.19 10.94 3.68
N GLU A 451 6.50 10.53 2.60
CA GLU A 451 5.04 10.72 2.45
C GLU A 451 4.28 9.39 2.59
N ILE A 452 4.92 8.25 2.26
CA ILE A 452 4.35 6.91 2.33
C ILE A 452 5.36 5.98 2.99
N HIS A 453 5.05 5.47 4.18
CA HIS A 453 5.92 4.53 4.90
C HIS A 453 5.19 3.20 5.10
N VAL A 454 5.62 2.19 4.36
CA VAL A 454 5.02 0.85 4.33
C VAL A 454 6.08 -0.23 4.21
N ASP A 455 5.77 -1.43 4.65
CA ASP A 455 6.58 -2.63 4.38
C ASP A 455 6.08 -3.41 3.15
N GLU A 456 6.69 -4.57 2.88
CA GLU A 456 6.37 -5.42 1.72
C GLU A 456 4.89 -5.86 1.69
N TRP A 457 4.24 -5.94 2.85
CA TRP A 457 2.84 -6.37 2.97
C TRP A 457 1.85 -5.19 2.94
N GLY A 458 2.36 -3.96 2.83
CA GLY A 458 1.54 -2.75 2.81
C GLY A 458 1.01 -2.35 4.19
N ARG A 459 1.62 -2.85 5.27
CA ARG A 459 1.33 -2.43 6.64
C ARG A 459 1.90 -1.02 6.87
N ILE A 460 1.34 -0.29 7.83
CA ILE A 460 1.78 1.08 8.16
C ILE A 460 2.16 1.20 9.64
N LYS A 461 2.81 2.29 10.01
CA LYS A 461 2.99 2.73 11.41
C LYS A 461 1.97 3.81 11.76
N VAL A 462 1.48 3.80 13.00
CA VAL A 462 0.48 4.75 13.48
C VAL A 462 0.80 5.27 14.87
N ARG A 463 0.37 6.49 15.17
CA ARG A 463 0.31 7.02 16.54
C ARG A 463 -1.14 7.05 17.00
N PHE A 464 -1.44 6.35 18.09
CA PHE A 464 -2.74 6.44 18.74
C PHE A 464 -2.95 7.82 19.38
N LEU A 465 -4.13 8.40 19.18
CA LEU A 465 -4.38 9.80 19.56
C LEU A 465 -4.51 10.04 21.08
N PHE A 466 -4.67 8.99 21.89
CA PHE A 466 -4.75 9.08 23.36
C PHE A 466 -3.38 9.19 24.03
N THR A 467 -2.29 8.94 23.30
CA THR A 467 -0.94 8.79 23.83
C THR A 467 -0.37 10.12 24.33
N ARG A 468 0.27 10.11 25.50
CA ARG A 468 0.89 11.29 26.12
C ARG A 468 2.39 11.11 26.26
N ASN A 469 3.16 12.15 25.96
CA ASN A 469 4.63 12.08 25.97
C ASN A 469 5.18 11.72 27.37
N ASP A 470 4.58 12.25 28.44
CA ASP A 470 5.02 12.02 29.82
C ASP A 470 5.03 10.53 30.22
N ASP A 471 4.12 9.74 29.64
CA ASP A 471 3.96 8.31 29.93
C ASP A 471 4.96 7.41 29.15
N HIS A 472 5.63 7.97 28.13
CA HIS A 472 6.54 7.24 27.22
C HIS A 472 8.01 7.70 27.36
N SER A 473 8.31 8.50 28.39
CA SER A 473 9.68 8.99 28.68
C SER A 473 10.70 7.89 28.97
N HIS A 474 10.24 6.69 29.32
CA HIS A 474 11.08 5.52 29.61
C HIS A 474 11.76 4.92 28.37
N ASP A 475 11.29 5.25 27.16
CA ASP A 475 11.76 4.65 25.91
C ASP A 475 11.94 5.68 24.78
N GLY A 476 12.56 6.83 25.11
CA GLY A 476 12.82 7.89 24.12
C GLY A 476 11.56 8.51 23.50
N GLY A 477 10.39 8.31 24.12
CA GLY A 477 9.10 8.78 23.60
C GLY A 477 8.40 7.82 22.63
N ALA A 478 8.94 6.61 22.38
CA ALA A 478 8.30 5.61 21.54
C ALA A 478 6.85 5.36 22.01
N GLY A 479 5.90 5.53 21.09
CA GLY A 479 4.46 5.46 21.36
C GLY A 479 3.77 6.83 21.37
N ALA A 480 4.51 7.94 21.43
CA ALA A 480 3.97 9.29 21.46
C ALA A 480 4.84 10.38 20.77
N ASN A 481 5.84 10.03 19.96
CA ASN A 481 6.85 10.97 19.44
C ASN A 481 6.65 11.37 17.96
N ASP A 482 5.54 10.99 17.33
CA ASP A 482 5.17 11.29 15.94
C ASP A 482 6.12 10.71 14.88
N ASN A 483 6.75 9.56 15.15
CA ASN A 483 7.57 8.85 14.16
C ASN A 483 7.24 7.34 14.11
N ASP A 484 8.02 6.60 13.32
CA ASP A 484 7.88 5.16 13.06
C ASP A 484 8.03 4.25 14.28
N THR A 485 8.45 4.79 15.43
CA THR A 485 8.53 4.08 16.72
C THR A 485 7.23 4.10 17.52
N ASP A 486 6.16 4.75 17.04
CA ASP A 486 4.90 4.90 17.78
C ASP A 486 3.97 3.68 17.78
N SER A 487 4.23 2.70 16.91
CA SER A 487 3.51 1.42 16.91
C SER A 487 4.32 0.29 16.29
N ALA A 488 3.81 -0.93 16.41
CA ALA A 488 4.21 -2.03 15.54
C ALA A 488 3.68 -1.78 14.12
N TRP A 489 4.06 -2.63 13.16
CA TRP A 489 3.40 -2.61 11.85
C TRP A 489 1.94 -3.01 11.99
N VAL A 490 1.05 -2.20 11.42
CA VAL A 490 -0.40 -2.34 11.51
C VAL A 490 -0.96 -2.66 10.14
N ASP A 491 -1.70 -3.76 10.03
CA ASP A 491 -2.33 -4.21 8.79
C ASP A 491 -3.34 -3.18 8.26
N VAL A 492 -3.48 -3.09 6.94
CA VAL A 492 -4.44 -2.20 6.28
C VAL A 492 -5.48 -2.99 5.52
N LEU A 493 -6.75 -2.87 5.93
CA LEU A 493 -7.86 -3.45 5.20
C LEU A 493 -7.98 -2.81 3.81
N THR A 494 -7.86 -3.63 2.78
CA THR A 494 -8.06 -3.23 1.39
C THR A 494 -9.40 -3.71 0.84
N PRO A 495 -10.06 -2.96 -0.05
CA PRO A 495 -11.38 -3.34 -0.57
C PRO A 495 -11.35 -4.58 -1.49
N TRP A 496 -10.18 -4.95 -2.02
CA TRP A 496 -10.01 -6.15 -2.84
C TRP A 496 -8.54 -6.62 -2.75
N ALA A 497 -8.31 -7.84 -2.26
CA ALA A 497 -6.98 -8.43 -2.15
C ALA A 497 -6.99 -9.89 -2.62
N GLY A 498 -5.98 -10.27 -3.38
CA GLY A 498 -5.68 -11.63 -3.77
C GLY A 498 -4.19 -11.79 -4.08
N GLU A 499 -3.75 -13.01 -4.39
CA GLU A 499 -2.35 -13.32 -4.67
C GLU A 499 -1.88 -12.65 -5.98
N GLY A 500 -1.19 -11.50 -5.85
CA GLY A 500 -0.68 -10.72 -6.99
C GLY A 500 -1.72 -9.85 -7.72
N TYR A 501 -2.96 -9.73 -7.22
CA TYR A 501 -4.01 -8.89 -7.81
C TYR A 501 -4.88 -8.21 -6.74
N GLY A 502 -5.58 -7.12 -7.09
CA GLY A 502 -6.48 -6.42 -6.18
C GLY A 502 -6.39 -4.89 -6.28
N ALA A 503 -6.81 -4.20 -5.22
CA ALA A 503 -6.80 -2.75 -5.11
C ALA A 503 -5.94 -2.30 -3.91
N ARG A 504 -4.91 -1.48 -4.20
CA ARG A 504 -3.96 -0.99 -3.21
C ARG A 504 -4.01 0.53 -3.11
N PHE A 505 -4.51 1.04 -1.98
CA PHE A 505 -4.57 2.47 -1.67
C PHE A 505 -3.90 2.74 -0.32
N LEU A 506 -2.58 2.83 -0.33
CA LEU A 506 -1.78 2.99 0.89
C LEU A 506 -2.12 4.30 1.62
N PRO A 507 -2.35 4.26 2.94
CA PRO A 507 -2.44 5.47 3.75
C PRO A 507 -1.14 6.28 3.69
N ARG A 508 -1.26 7.61 3.65
CA ARG A 508 -0.10 8.53 3.69
C ARG A 508 0.17 9.01 5.10
N ILE A 509 1.40 9.39 5.38
CA ILE A 509 1.78 10.01 6.66
C ILE A 509 0.87 11.21 6.95
N ASP A 510 0.57 11.38 8.23
CA ASP A 510 -0.42 12.27 8.82
C ASP A 510 -1.89 11.87 8.62
N GLU A 511 -2.26 11.00 7.67
CA GLU A 511 -3.67 10.61 7.46
C GLU A 511 -4.31 10.09 8.76
N ILE A 512 -5.62 10.36 8.97
CA ILE A 512 -6.36 9.80 10.11
C ILE A 512 -7.01 8.51 9.64
N VAL A 513 -6.64 7.44 10.32
CA VAL A 513 -7.15 6.09 10.11
C VAL A 513 -8.03 5.66 11.26
N VAL A 514 -8.97 4.76 10.97
CA VAL A 514 -9.77 4.07 11.97
C VAL A 514 -9.13 2.71 12.21
N ILE A 515 -8.77 2.45 13.46
CA ILE A 515 -8.19 1.20 13.93
C ILE A 515 -9.29 0.36 14.56
N ASP A 516 -9.40 -0.90 14.15
CA ASP A 516 -10.14 -1.94 14.84
C ASP A 516 -9.18 -3.07 15.26
N PHE A 517 -9.68 -4.10 15.95
CA PHE A 517 -8.84 -5.05 16.65
C PHE A 517 -9.28 -6.50 16.37
N PHE A 518 -8.37 -7.34 15.85
CA PHE A 518 -8.69 -8.73 15.55
C PHE A 518 -9.13 -9.48 16.82
N ASP A 519 -10.27 -10.19 16.76
CA ASP A 519 -10.91 -10.88 17.89
C ASP A 519 -11.16 -9.99 19.13
N GLY A 520 -11.20 -8.66 18.96
CA GLY A 520 -11.28 -7.71 20.07
C GLY A 520 -10.00 -7.67 20.93
N ASN A 521 -8.88 -8.22 20.46
CA ASN A 521 -7.60 -8.17 21.16
C ASN A 521 -6.93 -6.80 20.93
N ILE A 522 -6.82 -6.01 22.00
CA ILE A 522 -6.27 -4.66 21.95
C ILE A 522 -4.81 -4.58 21.46
N ASP A 523 -4.07 -5.69 21.55
CA ASP A 523 -2.69 -5.77 21.09
C ASP A 523 -2.59 -6.15 19.59
N ARG A 524 -3.73 -6.34 18.89
CA ARG A 524 -3.82 -6.71 17.47
C ARG A 524 -4.60 -5.68 16.65
N PRO A 525 -4.10 -4.43 16.56
CA PRO A 525 -4.74 -3.39 15.76
C PRO A 525 -4.62 -3.68 14.26
N PHE A 526 -5.64 -3.26 13.50
CA PHE A 526 -5.61 -3.14 12.04
C PHE A 526 -6.42 -1.93 11.58
N VAL A 527 -6.06 -1.34 10.44
CA VAL A 527 -6.76 -0.20 9.85
C VAL A 527 -7.97 -0.69 9.06
N VAL A 528 -9.17 -0.21 9.39
CA VAL A 528 -10.41 -0.50 8.63
C VAL A 528 -10.61 0.47 7.48
N GLY A 529 -10.10 1.71 7.62
CA GLY A 529 -10.28 2.75 6.63
C GLY A 529 -9.77 4.11 7.09
N ARG A 530 -10.12 5.13 6.32
CA ARG A 530 -9.69 6.52 6.53
C ARG A 530 -10.89 7.43 6.72
N ILE A 531 -10.70 8.49 7.50
CA ILE A 531 -11.72 9.50 7.75
C ILE A 531 -11.19 10.89 7.42
N HIS A 532 -12.05 11.73 6.84
CA HIS A 532 -11.78 13.15 6.64
C HIS A 532 -12.33 13.94 7.83
N GLU A 533 -11.45 14.59 8.62
CA GLU A 533 -11.84 15.40 9.79
C GLU A 533 -11.11 16.76 9.81
N GLY A 534 -11.84 17.83 10.18
CA GLY A 534 -11.37 19.17 10.57
C GLY A 534 -10.51 19.94 9.56
N HIS A 535 -9.27 19.50 9.38
CA HIS A 535 -8.25 20.14 8.54
C HIS A 535 -8.09 19.46 7.18
N ARG A 536 -8.80 18.35 6.93
CA ARG A 536 -8.81 17.66 5.64
C ARG A 536 -10.13 17.84 4.93
N SER A 537 -10.05 18.39 3.72
CA SER A 537 -11.20 18.38 2.82
C SER A 537 -11.46 16.95 2.35
N PRO A 538 -12.72 16.53 2.20
CA PRO A 538 -13.09 15.38 1.39
C PRO A 538 -12.55 15.52 -0.04
N THR A 539 -12.54 14.43 -0.80
CA THR A 539 -12.07 14.39 -2.19
C THR A 539 -12.67 15.54 -3.02
N LYS A 540 -11.79 16.36 -3.59
CA LYS A 540 -12.15 17.46 -4.51
C LYS A 540 -11.91 17.04 -5.95
N PHE A 541 -12.98 16.65 -6.64
CA PHE A 541 -12.97 16.44 -8.09
C PHE A 541 -12.94 17.80 -8.77
N ASP A 542 -11.96 17.99 -9.65
CA ASP A 542 -11.54 19.29 -10.18
C ASP A 542 -11.03 20.23 -9.08
N HIS A 543 -9.87 20.86 -9.28
CA HIS A 543 -9.19 21.65 -8.24
C HIS A 543 -10.03 22.76 -7.58
N VAL A 544 -11.11 23.19 -8.22
CA VAL A 544 -12.03 24.26 -7.79
C VAL A 544 -13.25 23.75 -7.01
N GLY A 545 -13.63 22.48 -7.16
CA GLY A 545 -14.86 21.93 -6.59
C GLY A 545 -14.77 21.68 -5.09
N LYS A 546 -15.88 21.87 -4.37
CA LYS A 546 -16.00 21.56 -2.94
C LYS A 546 -17.41 21.07 -2.58
N LEU A 547 -17.49 20.28 -1.51
CA LEU A 547 -18.78 19.94 -0.90
C LEU A 547 -19.35 21.15 -0.13
N PRO A 548 -20.69 21.32 -0.09
CA PRO A 548 -21.72 20.43 -0.67
C PRO A 548 -22.06 20.71 -2.15
N ASP A 549 -21.41 21.67 -2.81
CA ASP A 549 -21.74 22.08 -4.18
C ASP A 549 -21.55 20.93 -5.19
N THR A 550 -20.49 20.14 -5.04
CA THR A 550 -20.16 19.00 -5.91
C THR A 550 -20.67 17.65 -5.41
N LYS A 551 -21.73 17.60 -4.59
CA LYS A 551 -22.25 16.36 -3.98
C LYS A 551 -22.73 15.27 -4.95
N LYS A 552 -22.88 15.61 -6.24
CA LYS A 552 -23.27 14.69 -7.31
C LYS A 552 -22.07 14.12 -8.08
N LEU A 553 -20.85 14.47 -7.67
CA LEU A 553 -19.62 13.90 -8.20
C LEU A 553 -19.16 12.72 -7.33
N ALA A 554 -18.74 11.64 -7.98
CA ALA A 554 -18.18 10.45 -7.34
C ALA A 554 -16.96 9.93 -8.11
N GLY A 555 -16.13 9.11 -7.47
CA GLY A 555 -14.99 8.48 -8.13
C GLY A 555 -13.73 8.41 -7.27
N ILE A 556 -12.57 8.33 -7.93
CA ILE A 556 -11.25 8.16 -7.30
C ILE A 556 -10.35 9.28 -7.82
N LYS A 557 -9.64 9.95 -6.91
CA LYS A 557 -8.59 10.93 -7.25
C LYS A 557 -7.34 10.62 -6.43
N SER A 558 -6.22 10.42 -7.09
CA SER A 558 -4.91 10.25 -6.44
C SER A 558 -4.21 11.59 -6.24
N LYS A 559 -3.04 11.56 -5.62
CA LYS A 559 -2.09 12.66 -5.56
C LYS A 559 -0.74 12.11 -6.01
N GLU A 560 0.05 12.90 -6.74
CA GLU A 560 1.44 12.59 -7.05
C GLU A 560 2.25 12.40 -5.75
N TYR A 561 3.29 11.57 -5.78
CA TYR A 561 4.17 11.39 -4.64
C TYR A 561 5.14 12.57 -4.59
N GLN A 562 5.19 13.28 -3.45
CA GLN A 562 6.00 14.49 -3.27
C GLN A 562 5.75 15.59 -4.33
N GLY A 563 4.56 15.59 -4.95
CA GLY A 563 4.17 16.52 -6.00
C GLY A 563 2.71 16.95 -5.90
N GLU A 564 2.27 17.76 -6.86
CA GLU A 564 0.93 18.36 -6.92
C GLU A 564 0.05 17.76 -8.04
N GLY A 565 0.61 16.88 -8.87
CA GLY A 565 -0.14 16.15 -9.89
C GLY A 565 -1.19 15.20 -9.29
N PHE A 566 -2.08 14.70 -10.14
CA PHE A 566 -3.08 13.69 -9.82
C PHE A 566 -3.50 12.88 -11.05
N ASN A 567 -4.07 11.70 -10.79
CA ASN A 567 -4.92 10.99 -11.73
C ASN A 567 -6.34 10.92 -11.15
N GLN A 568 -7.37 10.98 -11.99
CA GLN A 568 -8.75 10.85 -11.53
C GLN A 568 -9.63 10.01 -12.47
N LEU A 569 -10.50 9.22 -11.87
CA LEU A 569 -11.70 8.66 -12.48
C LEU A 569 -12.89 9.35 -11.81
N ARG A 570 -13.69 10.08 -12.58
CA ARG A 570 -14.78 10.91 -12.07
C ARG A 570 -16.09 10.58 -12.79
N PHE A 571 -17.16 10.42 -12.04
CA PHE A 571 -18.53 10.29 -12.51
C PHE A 571 -19.33 11.52 -12.04
N ASP A 572 -20.12 12.08 -12.94
CA ASP A 572 -21.00 13.21 -12.67
C ASP A 572 -22.45 12.78 -12.85
N ASP A 573 -23.20 12.70 -11.75
CA ASP A 573 -24.62 12.33 -11.73
C ASP A 573 -25.53 13.56 -11.73
N THR A 574 -25.00 14.73 -12.12
CA THR A 574 -25.81 15.94 -12.26
C THR A 574 -26.88 15.74 -13.34
N THR A 575 -28.15 15.90 -12.97
CA THR A 575 -29.28 15.83 -13.90
C THR A 575 -29.05 16.75 -15.10
N GLY A 576 -29.09 16.19 -16.32
CA GLY A 576 -28.81 16.93 -17.56
C GLY A 576 -27.32 17.10 -17.89
N GLN A 577 -26.40 16.70 -17.00
CA GLN A 577 -24.95 16.77 -17.19
C GLN A 577 -24.23 15.45 -16.87
N ILE A 578 -24.89 14.31 -17.14
CA ILE A 578 -24.31 12.99 -16.88
C ILE A 578 -23.01 12.80 -17.68
N SER A 579 -21.92 12.49 -16.99
CA SER A 579 -20.61 12.31 -17.63
C SER A 579 -19.66 11.40 -16.87
N ALA A 580 -18.66 10.87 -17.57
CA ALA A 580 -17.55 10.13 -17.00
C ALA A 580 -16.23 10.66 -17.56
N GLN A 581 -15.20 10.72 -16.71
CA GLN A 581 -13.87 11.20 -17.07
C GLN A 581 -12.78 10.30 -16.49
N LEU A 582 -11.81 9.93 -17.33
CA LEU A 582 -10.51 9.42 -16.91
C LEU A 582 -9.45 10.44 -17.29
N GLN A 583 -8.71 10.96 -16.31
CA GLN A 583 -7.74 12.04 -16.52
C GLN A 583 -6.44 11.77 -15.78
N SER A 584 -5.33 12.12 -16.44
CA SER A 584 -4.06 12.45 -15.81
C SER A 584 -3.84 13.96 -15.89
N SER A 585 -3.42 14.55 -14.77
CA SER A 585 -2.96 15.95 -14.77
C SER A 585 -1.73 16.15 -15.67
N HIS A 586 -0.95 15.10 -15.91
CA HIS A 586 0.19 15.15 -16.81
C HIS A 586 -0.28 15.41 -18.26
N ALA A 587 0.19 16.51 -18.84
CA ALA A 587 -0.19 16.97 -20.17
C ALA A 587 -1.70 17.12 -20.41
N ALA A 588 -2.50 17.32 -19.34
CA ALA A 588 -3.96 17.38 -19.41
C ALA A 588 -4.58 16.21 -20.22
N SER A 589 -4.00 15.02 -20.08
CA SER A 589 -4.37 13.85 -20.87
C SER A 589 -5.64 13.21 -20.32
N GLN A 590 -6.69 13.12 -21.15
CA GLN A 590 -8.02 12.71 -20.68
C GLN A 590 -8.90 12.04 -21.75
N LEU A 591 -9.73 11.11 -21.29
CA LEU A 591 -10.91 10.59 -21.98
C LEU A 591 -12.15 11.12 -21.27
N ASN A 592 -12.98 11.88 -21.97
CA ASN A 592 -14.24 12.39 -21.47
C ASN A 592 -15.42 11.78 -22.24
N LEU A 593 -16.49 11.41 -21.54
CA LEU A 593 -17.69 10.78 -22.10
C LEU A 593 -18.96 11.45 -21.56
N GLY A 594 -19.99 11.59 -22.39
CA GLY A 594 -21.30 12.13 -22.03
C GLY A 594 -21.39 13.64 -22.23
N LYS A 595 -21.95 14.35 -21.23
CA LYS A 595 -22.08 15.82 -21.25
C LYS A 595 -20.76 16.47 -20.82
N LEU A 596 -20.01 17.00 -21.77
CA LEU A 596 -18.72 17.65 -21.50
C LEU A 596 -18.98 19.03 -20.90
N SER A 597 -18.50 19.28 -19.70
CA SER A 597 -18.67 20.54 -18.99
C SER A 597 -17.34 21.10 -18.50
N HIS A 598 -17.31 22.40 -18.19
CA HIS A 598 -16.20 23.01 -17.50
C HIS A 598 -16.08 22.49 -16.05
N PRO A 599 -14.90 22.59 -15.40
CA PRO A 599 -14.72 22.28 -13.99
C PRO A 599 -15.82 22.89 -13.11
N LYS A 600 -16.37 22.10 -12.18
CA LYS A 600 -17.49 22.53 -11.33
C LYS A 600 -16.99 23.22 -10.06
N ASP A 601 -17.15 24.54 -9.99
CA ASP A 601 -17.05 25.31 -8.74
C ASP A 601 -18.40 25.41 -7.99
N LYS A 602 -19.50 25.09 -8.69
CA LYS A 602 -20.90 25.09 -8.22
C LYS A 602 -21.59 23.78 -8.61
N ALA A 603 -22.88 23.66 -8.29
CA ALA A 603 -23.69 22.47 -8.63
C ALA A 603 -23.73 22.16 -10.14
N GLU A 604 -23.76 23.19 -10.97
CA GLU A 604 -23.78 23.13 -12.43
C GLU A 604 -22.62 23.96 -12.98
N SER A 605 -22.14 23.59 -14.17
CA SER A 605 -21.09 24.31 -14.89
C SER A 605 -21.48 24.47 -16.36
N GLU A 606 -20.80 25.38 -17.06
CA GLU A 606 -21.08 25.65 -18.46
C GLU A 606 -20.78 24.43 -19.35
N ASP A 607 -21.65 24.21 -20.33
CA ASP A 607 -21.55 23.13 -21.30
C ASP A 607 -20.44 23.43 -22.32
N ARG A 608 -19.60 22.43 -22.58
CA ARG A 608 -18.51 22.47 -23.57
C ARG A 608 -18.80 21.59 -24.79
N GLY A 609 -19.74 20.66 -24.69
CA GLY A 609 -20.19 19.78 -25.78
C GLY A 609 -20.85 18.50 -25.28
N GLU A 610 -21.22 17.62 -26.20
CA GLU A 610 -21.80 16.30 -25.91
C GLU A 610 -21.11 15.22 -26.75
N GLY A 611 -20.97 14.00 -26.22
CA GLY A 611 -20.38 12.87 -26.91
C GLY A 611 -19.13 12.34 -26.21
N PHE A 612 -18.01 12.25 -26.93
CA PHE A 612 -16.72 11.86 -26.36
C PHE A 612 -15.61 12.81 -26.80
N GLU A 613 -14.58 12.95 -25.96
CA GLU A 613 -13.36 13.68 -26.27
C GLU A 613 -12.15 12.87 -25.79
N LEU A 614 -11.19 12.65 -26.69
CA LEU A 614 -9.83 12.22 -26.34
C LEU A 614 -8.92 13.43 -26.50
N ARG A 615 -8.25 13.85 -25.42
CA ARG A 615 -7.41 15.06 -25.41
C ARG A 615 -6.07 14.80 -24.72
N THR A 616 -5.03 15.43 -25.25
CA THR A 616 -3.74 15.64 -24.58
C THR A 616 -3.12 16.93 -25.13
N ASP A 617 -2.36 17.65 -24.31
CA ASP A 617 -1.58 18.82 -24.72
C ASP A 617 -0.17 18.41 -25.24
N GLN A 618 0.13 17.11 -25.28
CA GLN A 618 1.36 16.53 -25.87
C GLN A 618 1.03 15.64 -27.09
N TRP A 619 1.92 14.71 -27.43
CA TRP A 619 1.76 13.80 -28.56
C TRP A 619 0.65 12.76 -28.30
N GLY A 620 -0.16 12.48 -29.32
CA GLY A 620 -1.18 11.43 -29.29
C GLY A 620 -1.02 10.45 -30.45
N ALA A 621 -1.39 9.18 -30.22
CA ALA A 621 -1.41 8.16 -31.26
C ALA A 621 -2.65 7.26 -31.11
N VAL A 622 -3.34 7.00 -32.23
CA VAL A 622 -4.43 6.01 -32.33
C VAL A 622 -3.96 4.92 -33.30
N ARG A 623 -3.88 3.67 -32.85
CA ARG A 623 -3.35 2.55 -33.64
C ARG A 623 -4.31 1.36 -33.58
N ALA A 624 -4.60 0.78 -34.75
CA ALA A 624 -5.37 -0.45 -34.88
C ALA A 624 -4.72 -1.33 -35.98
N GLY A 625 -4.04 -2.40 -35.58
CA GLY A 625 -3.23 -3.23 -36.49
C GLY A 625 -4.03 -3.88 -37.62
N GLU A 626 -5.27 -4.28 -37.31
CA GLU A 626 -6.21 -4.87 -38.27
C GLU A 626 -7.06 -3.81 -39.00
N GLY A 627 -6.81 -2.51 -38.77
CA GLY A 627 -7.41 -1.36 -39.42
C GLY A 627 -8.34 -0.49 -38.55
N LEU A 628 -8.63 0.73 -39.03
CA LEU A 628 -9.31 1.82 -38.32
C LEU A 628 -10.42 2.42 -39.18
N LEU A 629 -11.65 2.49 -38.65
CA LEU A 629 -12.80 3.15 -39.28
C LEU A 629 -13.09 4.48 -38.57
N LEU A 630 -13.04 5.60 -39.30
CA LEU A 630 -13.50 6.90 -38.81
C LEU A 630 -14.72 7.33 -39.65
N SER A 631 -15.90 7.25 -39.04
CA SER A 631 -17.19 7.38 -39.71
C SER A 631 -18.12 8.36 -39.01
N THR A 632 -18.85 9.17 -39.76
CA THR A 632 -19.98 9.97 -39.24
C THR A 632 -21.34 9.36 -39.62
N TYR A 633 -21.37 8.12 -40.11
CA TYR A 633 -22.63 7.40 -40.34
C TYR A 633 -23.25 7.03 -39.00
N LYS A 634 -24.54 7.35 -38.84
CA LYS A 634 -25.31 6.99 -37.67
C LYS A 634 -25.62 5.48 -37.69
N GLN A 635 -25.43 4.81 -36.56
CA GLN A 635 -25.99 3.48 -36.32
C GLN A 635 -27.09 3.59 -35.27
N ASP A 636 -28.36 3.57 -35.73
CA ASP A 636 -29.50 3.60 -34.81
C ASP A 636 -29.48 2.37 -33.90
N GLN A 637 -29.51 2.62 -32.59
CA GLN A 637 -29.53 1.60 -31.53
C GLN A 637 -28.37 0.58 -31.60
N ALA A 638 -27.24 0.93 -32.24
CA ALA A 638 -26.12 0.01 -32.46
C ALA A 638 -26.55 -1.35 -33.09
N GLN A 639 -27.57 -1.33 -33.97
CA GLN A 639 -28.05 -2.54 -34.67
C GLN A 639 -27.00 -3.14 -35.63
N GLY A 640 -26.07 -2.31 -36.12
CA GLY A 640 -24.94 -2.73 -36.95
C GLY A 640 -23.77 -3.29 -36.13
N GLN A 641 -22.77 -3.83 -36.81
CA GLN A 641 -21.51 -4.24 -36.19
C GLN A 641 -20.59 -3.01 -35.98
N HIS A 642 -19.64 -3.08 -35.04
CA HIS A 642 -18.79 -1.94 -34.66
C HIS A 642 -17.89 -1.38 -35.78
N LEU A 643 -17.58 -2.18 -36.82
CA LEU A 643 -16.83 -1.76 -38.03
C LEU A 643 -17.69 -1.81 -39.30
N ASP A 644 -19.00 -1.59 -39.20
CA ASP A 644 -19.88 -1.60 -40.38
C ASP A 644 -19.50 -0.48 -41.36
N ALA A 645 -18.88 -0.90 -42.46
CA ALA A 645 -18.45 -0.05 -43.56
C ALA A 645 -19.25 -0.32 -44.84
N GLN A 646 -20.43 -0.95 -44.76
CA GLN A 646 -21.27 -1.22 -45.94
C GLN A 646 -21.59 0.03 -46.77
N PRO A 647 -21.95 1.20 -46.17
CA PRO A 647 -22.18 2.41 -46.96
C PRO A 647 -20.93 2.86 -47.73
N ALA A 648 -19.75 2.75 -47.12
CA ALA A 648 -18.49 3.10 -47.77
C ALA A 648 -18.14 2.12 -48.90
N LYS A 649 -18.37 0.81 -48.68
CA LYS A 649 -18.20 -0.22 -49.71
C LYS A 649 -19.09 0.06 -50.93
N GLN A 650 -20.38 0.33 -50.72
CA GLN A 650 -21.33 0.66 -51.79
C GLN A 650 -20.91 1.91 -52.57
N GLN A 651 -20.39 2.94 -51.89
CA GLN A 651 -19.88 4.14 -52.54
C GLN A 651 -18.64 3.85 -53.42
N LEU A 652 -17.72 3.01 -52.93
CA LEU A 652 -16.55 2.56 -53.69
C LEU A 652 -16.96 1.75 -54.92
N GLU A 653 -17.91 0.83 -54.78
CA GLU A 653 -18.48 0.05 -55.90
C GLU A 653 -19.20 0.96 -56.92
N GLY A 654 -19.95 1.96 -56.45
CA GLY A 654 -20.57 2.97 -57.33
C GLY A 654 -19.56 3.78 -58.13
N ASN A 655 -18.47 4.23 -57.48
CA ASN A 655 -17.39 4.96 -58.15
C ASN A 655 -16.66 4.08 -59.18
N GLN A 656 -16.45 2.80 -58.86
CA GLN A 656 -15.85 1.82 -59.77
C GLN A 656 -16.72 1.63 -61.03
N ASN A 657 -18.04 1.56 -60.89
CA ASN A 657 -18.96 1.49 -62.03
C ASN A 657 -18.91 2.76 -62.91
N ASN A 658 -18.85 3.95 -62.29
CA ASN A 658 -18.73 5.22 -63.02
C ASN A 658 -17.40 5.29 -63.79
N ALA A 659 -16.30 4.91 -63.16
CA ALA A 659 -14.97 4.86 -63.79
C ALA A 659 -14.97 3.86 -64.96
N LYS A 660 -15.61 2.70 -64.81
CA LYS A 660 -15.74 1.71 -65.88
C LYS A 660 -16.48 2.27 -67.10
N ALA A 661 -17.60 2.97 -66.90
CA ALA A 661 -18.35 3.58 -68.00
C ALA A 661 -17.51 4.62 -68.76
N LEU A 662 -16.73 5.45 -68.06
CA LEU A 662 -15.82 6.41 -68.69
C LEU A 662 -14.67 5.71 -69.43
N SER A 663 -14.12 4.64 -68.88
CA SER A 663 -13.07 3.83 -69.52
C SER A 663 -13.57 3.17 -70.81
N GLU A 664 -14.81 2.66 -70.84
CA GLU A 664 -15.42 2.12 -72.06
C GLU A 664 -15.62 3.19 -73.14
N VAL A 665 -16.00 4.41 -72.77
CA VAL A 665 -16.08 5.55 -73.71
C VAL A 665 -14.69 5.90 -74.25
N ALA A 666 -13.68 5.93 -73.38
CA ALA A 666 -12.29 6.18 -73.75
C ALA A 666 -11.78 5.13 -74.77
N LYS A 667 -12.00 3.84 -74.48
CA LYS A 667 -11.68 2.72 -75.37
C LYS A 667 -12.33 2.86 -76.75
N ASN A 668 -13.64 3.17 -76.77
CA ASN A 668 -14.39 3.32 -78.02
C ASN A 668 -13.92 4.53 -78.86
N GLN A 669 -13.32 5.54 -78.23
CA GLN A 669 -12.73 6.70 -78.90
C GLN A 669 -11.23 6.50 -79.23
N GLN A 670 -10.71 5.27 -79.11
CA GLN A 670 -9.30 4.93 -79.36
C GLN A 670 -8.31 5.76 -78.51
N THR A 671 -8.73 6.12 -77.30
CA THR A 671 -7.85 6.75 -76.29
C THR A 671 -7.62 5.78 -75.13
N ASP A 672 -6.81 6.22 -74.18
CA ASP A 672 -6.33 5.44 -73.06
C ASP A 672 -7.43 5.04 -72.06
N GLU A 673 -7.47 3.74 -71.73
CA GLU A 673 -8.35 3.19 -70.69
C GLU A 673 -7.88 3.59 -69.29
N ILE A 674 -8.82 3.61 -68.34
CA ILE A 674 -8.49 3.74 -66.92
C ILE A 674 -7.94 2.39 -66.44
N GLU A 675 -6.64 2.33 -66.15
CA GLU A 675 -5.94 1.09 -65.76
C GLU A 675 -6.29 0.60 -64.35
N SER A 676 -6.78 1.48 -63.46
CA SER A 676 -6.96 1.17 -62.03
C SER A 676 -8.26 0.45 -61.63
N LEU A 677 -9.09 0.04 -62.62
CA LEU A 677 -10.44 -0.47 -62.38
C LEU A 677 -10.48 -1.77 -61.56
N ASP A 678 -9.54 -2.69 -61.79
CA ASP A 678 -9.48 -3.96 -61.08
C ASP A 678 -8.98 -3.77 -59.64
N GLN A 679 -7.96 -2.92 -59.43
CA GLN A 679 -7.49 -2.64 -58.07
C GLN A 679 -8.54 -1.90 -57.21
N LEU A 680 -9.39 -1.04 -57.81
CA LEU A 680 -10.51 -0.41 -57.10
C LEU A 680 -11.54 -1.43 -56.62
N LYS A 681 -11.83 -2.42 -57.47
CA LYS A 681 -12.70 -3.54 -57.12
C LYS A 681 -12.09 -4.37 -55.98
N GLU A 682 -10.80 -4.72 -56.10
CA GLU A 682 -10.08 -5.46 -55.07
C GLU A 682 -10.02 -4.71 -53.73
N PHE A 683 -9.88 -3.38 -53.76
CA PHE A 683 -9.90 -2.53 -52.56
C PHE A 683 -11.27 -2.58 -51.86
N ALA A 684 -12.36 -2.44 -52.60
CA ALA A 684 -13.72 -2.58 -52.05
C ALA A 684 -13.96 -4.00 -51.48
N GLU A 685 -13.39 -5.04 -52.12
CA GLU A 685 -13.46 -6.42 -51.63
C GLU A 685 -12.65 -6.66 -50.34
N GLN A 686 -11.70 -5.78 -49.98
CA GLN A 686 -11.02 -5.84 -48.67
C GLN A 686 -11.95 -5.49 -47.50
N ILE A 687 -13.12 -4.91 -47.77
CA ILE A 687 -14.18 -4.66 -46.80
C ILE A 687 -15.14 -5.86 -46.82
N GLN A 688 -15.14 -6.67 -45.75
CA GLN A 688 -15.94 -7.90 -45.71
C GLN A 688 -17.44 -7.62 -45.45
N GLU A 689 -18.32 -8.39 -46.11
CA GLU A 689 -19.79 -8.26 -45.99
C GLU A 689 -20.40 -8.95 -44.78
N LYS A 690 -19.83 -10.09 -44.36
CA LYS A 690 -20.50 -11.00 -43.40
C LYS A 690 -19.94 -10.95 -41.98
N ILE A 691 -18.77 -10.33 -41.80
CA ILE A 691 -18.14 -10.02 -40.52
C ILE A 691 -17.50 -8.67 -40.76
N ALA A 692 -17.83 -7.66 -39.96
CA ALA A 692 -17.26 -6.32 -40.11
C ALA A 692 -15.78 -6.32 -39.70
N GLN A 693 -14.94 -6.91 -40.55
CA GLN A 693 -13.49 -6.97 -40.43
C GLN A 693 -12.91 -6.50 -41.75
N PHE A 694 -11.84 -5.71 -41.66
CA PHE A 694 -11.01 -5.42 -42.82
C PHE A 694 -10.13 -6.65 -43.07
N LYS A 695 -9.99 -7.06 -44.34
CA LYS A 695 -9.13 -8.20 -44.73
C LYS A 695 -7.63 -7.84 -44.73
N LYS A 696 -7.31 -6.55 -44.56
CA LYS A 696 -5.97 -5.97 -44.49
C LYS A 696 -6.00 -4.76 -43.57
N SER A 697 -4.83 -4.39 -43.03
CA SER A 697 -4.67 -3.13 -42.28
C SER A 697 -5.03 -1.93 -43.16
N LEU A 698 -6.13 -1.25 -42.81
CA LEU A 698 -6.80 -0.23 -43.61
C LEU A 698 -7.24 0.92 -42.69
N LEU A 699 -6.95 2.17 -43.07
CA LEU A 699 -7.65 3.34 -42.54
C LEU A 699 -8.76 3.74 -43.51
N LEU A 700 -10.02 3.62 -43.10
CA LEU A 700 -11.17 4.07 -43.88
C LEU A 700 -11.79 5.32 -43.26
N LEU A 701 -11.81 6.41 -44.03
CA LEU A 701 -12.51 7.65 -43.69
C LEU A 701 -13.80 7.72 -44.52
N ASN A 702 -14.96 7.79 -43.89
CA ASN A 702 -16.23 7.90 -44.62
C ASN A 702 -17.25 8.83 -43.94
N SER A 703 -17.92 9.65 -44.73
CA SER A 703 -18.97 10.55 -44.26
C SER A 703 -20.04 10.73 -45.34
N PRO A 704 -21.33 10.75 -45.00
CA PRO A 704 -22.39 10.97 -45.98
C PRO A 704 -22.45 12.43 -46.47
N ALA A 705 -21.90 13.39 -45.73
CA ALA A 705 -21.96 14.82 -46.05
C ALA A 705 -20.66 15.35 -46.68
N GLY A 706 -19.50 14.87 -46.22
CA GLY A 706 -18.22 15.27 -46.79
C GLY A 706 -17.03 15.00 -45.87
N ILE A 707 -15.82 15.03 -46.45
CA ILE A 707 -14.55 14.93 -45.74
C ILE A 707 -13.72 16.16 -46.13
N GLY A 708 -13.19 16.88 -45.14
CA GLY A 708 -12.33 18.04 -45.35
C GLY A 708 -10.89 17.78 -44.92
N LEU A 709 -9.93 18.14 -45.76
CA LEU A 709 -8.50 18.17 -45.44
C LEU A 709 -8.03 19.62 -45.58
N SER A 710 -7.51 20.22 -44.51
CA SER A 710 -7.12 21.63 -44.49
C SER A 710 -5.93 21.83 -43.57
N THR A 711 -4.99 22.66 -43.99
CA THR A 711 -3.78 23.04 -43.24
C THR A 711 -3.34 24.42 -43.75
N SER A 712 -2.64 25.17 -42.89
CA SER A 712 -2.03 26.44 -43.28
C SER A 712 -0.69 26.27 -44.01
N GLU A 713 -0.12 25.07 -43.97
CA GLU A 713 1.13 24.71 -44.64
C GLU A 713 0.84 23.71 -45.76
N ASP A 714 1.39 22.50 -45.68
CA ASP A 714 1.41 21.55 -46.78
C ASP A 714 0.51 20.33 -46.54
N ILE A 715 -0.18 19.89 -47.59
CA ILE A 715 -0.82 18.57 -47.66
C ILE A 715 0.03 17.68 -48.58
N HIS A 716 0.56 16.58 -48.04
CA HIS A 716 1.29 15.57 -48.81
C HIS A 716 0.41 14.34 -49.04
N LEU A 717 0.17 13.98 -50.30
CA LEU A 717 -0.47 12.73 -50.71
C LEU A 717 0.54 11.94 -51.55
N SER A 718 0.92 10.75 -51.08
CA SER A 718 1.89 9.88 -51.75
C SER A 718 1.48 8.42 -51.60
N ALA A 719 1.78 7.60 -52.61
CA ALA A 719 1.61 6.16 -52.59
C ALA A 719 2.64 5.49 -53.51
N ASP A 720 3.29 4.42 -53.05
CA ASP A 720 4.21 3.63 -53.88
C ASP A 720 3.47 2.85 -54.98
N GLY A 721 2.19 2.56 -54.75
CA GLY A 721 1.30 1.90 -55.70
C GLY A 721 0.57 2.89 -56.60
N GLN A 722 -0.56 3.41 -56.12
CA GLN A 722 -1.46 4.25 -56.92
C GLN A 722 -2.22 5.25 -56.06
N ILE A 723 -2.50 6.42 -56.64
CA ILE A 723 -3.45 7.41 -56.10
C ILE A 723 -4.63 7.49 -57.05
N ASN A 724 -5.83 7.24 -56.54
CA ASN A 724 -7.07 7.20 -57.30
C ASN A 724 -8.00 8.33 -56.84
N GLN A 725 -8.36 9.24 -57.74
CA GLN A 725 -9.27 10.36 -57.46
C GLN A 725 -10.50 10.27 -58.36
N PHE A 726 -11.69 10.11 -57.77
CA PHE A 726 -12.95 9.99 -58.50
C PHE A 726 -14.00 10.92 -57.90
N ALA A 727 -14.78 11.55 -58.77
CA ALA A 727 -15.98 12.30 -58.40
C ALA A 727 -17.08 12.02 -59.42
N GLY A 728 -18.31 11.83 -58.97
CA GLY A 728 -19.46 11.65 -59.87
C GLY A 728 -19.90 12.92 -60.59
N ASP A 729 -19.50 14.10 -60.10
CA ASP A 729 -19.81 15.41 -60.69
C ASP A 729 -18.54 16.10 -61.23
N SER A 730 -17.72 16.68 -60.34
CA SER A 730 -16.55 17.47 -60.74
C SER A 730 -15.34 17.27 -59.83
N ILE A 731 -14.13 17.34 -60.42
CA ILE A 731 -12.86 17.48 -59.72
C ILE A 731 -12.32 18.87 -60.04
N ASN A 732 -12.03 19.68 -59.02
CA ASN A 732 -11.54 21.05 -59.16
C ASN A 732 -10.10 21.16 -58.66
N LEU A 733 -9.15 21.45 -59.56
CA LEU A 733 -7.74 21.70 -59.22
C LEU A 733 -7.42 23.18 -59.44
N SER A 734 -7.09 23.91 -58.38
CA SER A 734 -6.74 25.33 -58.45
C SER A 734 -5.58 25.68 -57.52
N THR A 735 -4.74 26.62 -57.93
CA THR A 735 -3.53 27.07 -57.21
C THR A 735 -3.24 28.53 -57.56
N GLN A 736 -2.67 29.28 -56.62
CA GLN A 736 -2.31 30.69 -56.86
C GLN A 736 -0.98 30.84 -57.58
N LYS A 737 -0.08 29.85 -57.46
CA LYS A 737 1.26 29.91 -58.05
C LYS A 737 1.38 28.97 -59.24
N ASN A 738 1.64 27.70 -58.97
CA ASN A 738 2.03 26.74 -60.00
C ASN A 738 1.21 25.46 -59.86
N LEU A 739 0.76 24.93 -61.00
CA LEU A 739 0.32 23.54 -61.15
C LEU A 739 1.36 22.84 -62.02
N VAL A 740 2.01 21.81 -61.47
CA VAL A 740 3.09 21.08 -62.13
C VAL A 740 2.71 19.60 -62.22
N THR A 741 2.71 19.04 -63.43
CA THR A 741 2.31 17.66 -63.71
C THR A 741 3.42 16.96 -64.50
N HIS A 742 3.94 15.84 -64.00
CA HIS A 742 4.95 15.02 -64.66
C HIS A 742 4.54 13.54 -64.61
N ALA A 743 4.86 12.78 -65.65
CA ALA A 743 4.73 11.32 -65.66
C ALA A 743 5.90 10.70 -66.41
N GLN A 744 6.42 9.57 -65.94
CA GLN A 744 7.52 8.85 -66.61
C GLN A 744 7.04 8.13 -67.88
N ASN A 745 5.85 7.51 -67.83
CA ASN A 745 5.30 6.75 -68.95
C ASN A 745 4.46 7.66 -69.88
N ARG A 746 3.35 8.20 -69.37
CA ARG A 746 2.43 9.03 -70.17
C ARG A 746 1.55 9.95 -69.34
N ILE A 747 1.13 11.06 -69.93
CA ILE A 747 0.02 11.91 -69.47
C ILE A 747 -1.09 11.81 -70.51
N SER A 748 -2.29 11.37 -70.10
CA SER A 748 -3.45 11.27 -70.96
C SER A 748 -4.57 12.20 -70.47
N VAL A 749 -5.10 13.04 -71.36
CA VAL A 749 -6.19 13.98 -71.07
C VAL A 749 -7.30 13.78 -72.08
N PHE A 750 -8.48 13.37 -71.61
CA PHE A 750 -9.62 13.04 -72.46
C PHE A 750 -10.90 13.73 -71.96
N ALA A 751 -11.70 14.27 -72.88
CA ALA A 751 -13.02 14.83 -72.60
C ALA A 751 -14.06 14.26 -73.57
N ALA A 752 -15.09 13.58 -73.04
CA ALA A 752 -16.04 12.84 -73.87
C ALA A 752 -17.10 13.69 -74.57
N GLN A 753 -17.48 14.84 -74.00
CA GLN A 753 -18.65 15.61 -74.47
C GLN A 753 -18.32 17.06 -74.85
N ASN A 754 -17.73 17.85 -73.95
CA ASN A 754 -17.60 19.31 -74.10
C ASN A 754 -16.18 19.80 -74.48
N GLY A 755 -15.28 18.88 -74.85
CA GLY A 755 -13.93 19.20 -75.34
C GLY A 755 -12.94 19.67 -74.25
N ILE A 756 -11.71 20.00 -74.67
CA ILE A 756 -10.61 20.48 -73.83
C ILE A 756 -10.32 21.95 -74.18
N LYS A 757 -10.18 22.82 -73.16
CA LYS A 757 -9.81 24.23 -73.32
C LYS A 757 -8.56 24.56 -72.50
N GLN A 758 -7.47 24.91 -73.17
CA GLN A 758 -6.22 25.37 -72.54
C GLN A 758 -5.95 26.81 -72.98
N VAL A 759 -5.71 27.71 -72.02
CA VAL A 759 -5.53 29.15 -72.29
C VAL A 759 -4.43 29.71 -71.39
N ALA A 760 -3.43 30.35 -72.00
CA ALA A 760 -2.48 31.20 -71.28
C ALA A 760 -2.95 32.66 -71.38
N ALA A 761 -3.32 33.29 -70.26
CA ALA A 761 -3.79 34.68 -70.25
C ALA A 761 -2.64 35.70 -70.47
N LYS A 762 -1.45 35.38 -69.98
CA LYS A 762 -0.21 36.15 -70.16
C LYS A 762 0.97 35.17 -70.21
N GLY A 763 1.96 35.43 -71.05
CA GLY A 763 3.10 34.54 -71.26
C GLY A 763 2.89 33.55 -72.42
N LYS A 764 3.93 32.76 -72.72
CA LYS A 764 3.97 31.83 -73.86
C LYS A 764 3.17 30.55 -73.52
N PHE A 765 2.28 30.14 -74.41
CA PHE A 765 1.80 28.75 -74.45
C PHE A 765 2.79 27.95 -75.31
N GLU A 766 3.45 26.96 -74.73
CA GLU A 766 4.49 26.17 -75.38
C GLU A 766 4.15 24.68 -75.30
N VAL A 767 4.19 24.01 -76.46
CA VAL A 767 4.06 22.56 -76.59
C VAL A 767 5.27 22.08 -77.38
N GLN A 768 5.95 21.05 -76.88
CA GLN A 768 7.20 20.55 -77.47
C GLN A 768 7.24 19.02 -77.39
N ALA A 769 7.61 18.37 -78.50
CA ALA A 769 8.06 16.98 -78.53
C ALA A 769 9.58 16.98 -78.79
N GLN A 770 10.38 16.35 -77.93
CA GLN A 770 11.85 16.45 -77.98
C GLN A 770 12.50 15.32 -78.80
N SER A 771 12.00 14.09 -78.71
CA SER A 771 12.56 12.92 -79.40
C SER A 771 11.72 12.41 -80.56
N ASP A 772 10.40 12.59 -80.52
CA ASP A 772 9.44 12.05 -81.48
C ASP A 772 8.57 13.16 -82.09
N GLY A 773 7.60 12.79 -82.94
CA GLY A 773 6.70 13.69 -83.64
C GLY A 773 5.63 14.34 -82.77
N MET A 774 4.96 15.34 -83.34
CA MET A 774 3.76 15.98 -82.79
C MET A 774 2.65 15.93 -83.83
N ASP A 775 1.51 15.32 -83.48
CA ASP A 775 0.33 15.24 -84.34
C ASP A 775 -0.75 16.23 -83.89
N LEU A 776 -1.27 17.03 -84.83
CA LEU A 776 -2.48 17.83 -84.66
C LEU A 776 -3.53 17.33 -85.64
N LEU A 777 -4.59 16.71 -85.14
CA LEU A 777 -5.64 16.07 -85.94
C LEU A 777 -7.00 16.71 -85.62
N ALA A 778 -7.76 17.09 -86.65
CA ALA A 778 -9.14 17.57 -86.50
C ALA A 778 -10.03 17.07 -87.65
N LYS A 779 -11.25 16.61 -87.32
CA LYS A 779 -12.23 16.17 -88.33
C LYS A 779 -12.79 17.32 -89.18
N GLN A 780 -12.89 18.51 -88.60
CA GLN A 780 -13.39 19.71 -89.30
C GLN A 780 -12.22 20.53 -89.85
N GLY A 781 -11.55 21.32 -89.01
CA GLY A 781 -10.43 22.13 -89.43
C GLY A 781 -9.49 22.48 -88.28
N ILE A 782 -8.26 22.82 -88.63
CA ILE A 782 -7.25 23.37 -87.73
C ILE A 782 -7.08 24.84 -88.13
N GLN A 783 -7.21 25.74 -87.17
CA GLN A 783 -6.96 27.18 -87.36
C GLN A 783 -5.71 27.58 -86.57
N ILE A 784 -4.67 28.02 -87.29
CA ILE A 784 -3.48 28.65 -86.73
C ILE A 784 -3.54 30.11 -87.16
N ILE A 785 -3.67 31.02 -86.19
CA ILE A 785 -3.89 32.45 -86.44
C ILE A 785 -2.93 33.24 -85.54
N SER A 786 -2.12 34.10 -86.16
CA SER A 786 -1.44 35.19 -85.46
C SER A 786 -2.19 36.48 -85.76
N THR A 787 -2.63 37.19 -84.74
CA THR A 787 -3.44 38.41 -84.90
C THR A 787 -2.60 39.69 -85.01
N GLU A 788 -1.35 39.66 -84.53
CA GLU A 788 -0.50 40.86 -84.43
C GLU A 788 0.88 40.71 -85.10
N ASP A 789 1.42 39.50 -85.25
CA ASP A 789 2.77 39.27 -85.83
C ASP A 789 2.69 38.24 -86.97
N ARG A 790 3.42 37.12 -86.89
CA ARG A 790 3.52 36.13 -87.96
C ARG A 790 3.24 34.71 -87.48
N ILE A 791 2.95 33.82 -88.43
CA ILE A 791 2.98 32.37 -88.25
C ILE A 791 4.26 31.87 -88.90
N GLU A 792 5.05 31.10 -88.17
CA GLU A 792 6.33 30.57 -88.65
C GLU A 792 6.28 29.04 -88.64
N ILE A 793 6.50 28.42 -89.80
CA ILE A 793 6.60 26.97 -89.97
C ILE A 793 7.94 26.70 -90.65
N THR A 794 8.81 25.98 -89.96
CA THR A 794 10.18 25.71 -90.39
C THR A 794 10.52 24.24 -90.22
N SER A 795 11.21 23.65 -91.19
CA SER A 795 11.70 22.27 -91.12
C SER A 795 13.10 22.20 -91.74
N PRO A 796 14.06 21.51 -91.12
CA PRO A 796 15.40 21.33 -91.69
C PRO A 796 15.42 20.41 -92.90
N LYS A 797 14.36 19.60 -93.10
CA LYS A 797 14.26 18.64 -94.21
C LYS A 797 13.26 19.11 -95.26
N GLU A 798 11.98 19.14 -94.91
CA GLU A 798 10.91 19.54 -95.82
C GLU A 798 9.65 20.01 -95.08
N ILE A 799 8.91 20.92 -95.71
CA ILE A 799 7.54 21.30 -95.36
C ILE A 799 6.64 20.88 -96.52
N VAL A 800 5.56 20.16 -96.23
CA VAL A 800 4.62 19.68 -97.24
C VAL A 800 3.21 20.14 -96.87
N ILE A 801 2.63 21.00 -97.70
CA ILE A 801 1.23 21.45 -97.55
C ILE A 801 0.44 20.79 -98.68
N THR A 802 -0.50 19.92 -98.35
CA THR A 802 -1.31 19.19 -99.33
C THR A 802 -2.80 19.46 -99.12
N ALA A 803 -3.52 19.79 -100.19
CA ALA A 803 -4.97 19.97 -100.17
C ALA A 803 -5.57 19.46 -101.49
N GLY A 804 -6.50 18.49 -101.41
CA GLY A 804 -7.35 18.07 -102.54
C GLY A 804 -6.64 17.76 -103.86
N GLY A 805 -5.46 17.10 -103.81
CA GLY A 805 -4.66 16.77 -105.01
C GLY A 805 -3.70 17.87 -105.48
N SER A 806 -3.61 18.99 -104.75
CA SER A 806 -2.58 20.02 -104.92
C SER A 806 -1.62 20.00 -103.72
N GLN A 807 -0.34 20.26 -103.96
CA GLN A 807 0.71 20.24 -102.95
C GLN A 807 1.70 21.39 -103.18
N ILE A 808 2.18 21.98 -102.10
CA ILE A 808 3.37 22.82 -102.07
C ILE A 808 4.40 22.13 -101.19
N LYS A 809 5.52 21.74 -101.78
CA LYS A 809 6.68 21.19 -101.07
C LYS A 809 7.79 22.23 -101.02
N LEU A 810 8.29 22.52 -99.83
CA LEU A 810 9.45 23.39 -99.58
C LEU A 810 10.58 22.55 -98.98
N ASN A 811 11.76 22.52 -99.60
CA ASN A 811 12.94 21.82 -99.07
C ASN A 811 14.25 22.49 -99.54
N GLY A 812 15.40 21.90 -99.19
CA GLY A 812 16.72 22.44 -99.55
C GLY A 812 16.99 22.59 -101.05
N SER A 813 16.21 21.94 -101.91
CA SER A 813 16.32 22.03 -103.38
C SER A 813 15.43 23.11 -104.00
N GLY A 814 14.49 23.71 -103.24
CA GLY A 814 13.62 24.80 -103.72
C GLY A 814 12.14 24.67 -103.32
N ILE A 815 11.28 25.41 -104.03
CA ILE A 815 9.82 25.44 -103.86
C ILE A 815 9.17 24.70 -105.02
N PHE A 816 8.43 23.62 -104.73
CA PHE A 816 7.83 22.73 -105.73
C PHE A 816 6.29 22.70 -105.60
N PRO A 817 5.57 23.50 -106.40
CA PRO A 817 4.13 23.38 -106.52
C PRO A 817 3.78 22.23 -107.47
N VAL A 818 2.92 21.30 -107.01
CA VAL A 818 2.41 20.17 -107.79
C VAL A 818 0.88 20.19 -107.71
N THR A 819 0.17 20.14 -108.84
CA THR A 819 -1.30 20.08 -108.84
C THR A 819 -1.81 19.21 -109.97
N SER A 820 -2.86 18.43 -109.70
CA SER A 820 -3.61 17.72 -110.74
C SER A 820 -4.58 18.62 -111.52
N GLY A 821 -4.78 19.86 -111.06
CA GLY A 821 -5.62 20.87 -111.68
C GLY A 821 -4.83 21.99 -112.38
N LYS A 822 -5.48 23.14 -112.61
CA LYS A 822 -4.86 24.31 -113.22
C LYS A 822 -3.93 25.00 -112.20
N PHE A 823 -2.64 25.05 -112.49
CA PHE A 823 -1.71 25.94 -111.79
C PHE A 823 -1.85 27.36 -112.34
N GLU A 824 -2.53 28.24 -111.62
CA GLU A 824 -2.77 29.63 -112.03
C GLU A 824 -2.13 30.60 -111.04
N VAL A 825 -1.20 31.42 -111.52
CA VAL A 825 -0.53 32.47 -110.74
C VAL A 825 -0.88 33.82 -111.37
N LYS A 826 -1.50 34.72 -110.60
CA LYS A 826 -1.94 36.05 -111.08
C LYS A 826 -1.18 37.16 -110.36
N ALA A 827 -0.45 38.00 -111.11
CA ALA A 827 0.23 39.20 -110.60
C ALA A 827 0.31 40.31 -111.66
N GLY A 828 0.46 41.57 -111.22
CA GLY A 828 0.66 42.73 -112.11
C GLY A 828 2.03 42.77 -112.83
N GLN A 829 3.04 42.07 -112.27
CA GLN A 829 4.35 41.82 -112.88
C GLN A 829 5.01 40.63 -112.17
N HIS A 830 5.66 39.74 -112.91
CA HIS A 830 6.51 38.68 -112.34
C HIS A 830 7.98 39.07 -112.53
N LEU A 831 8.65 39.39 -111.42
CA LEU A 831 10.05 39.81 -111.41
C LEU A 831 10.89 38.74 -110.68
N PHE A 832 11.65 37.96 -111.44
CA PHE A 832 12.59 36.98 -110.88
C PHE A 832 13.96 37.65 -110.72
N LYS A 833 14.42 37.82 -109.48
CA LYS A 833 15.73 38.41 -109.15
C LYS A 833 16.80 37.31 -109.05
N SER A 834 18.08 37.69 -109.15
CA SER A 834 19.22 36.80 -108.87
C SER A 834 19.14 36.26 -107.44
N GLY A 835 19.62 35.03 -107.22
CA GLY A 835 19.44 34.30 -105.96
C GLY A 835 19.94 35.05 -104.71
N GLU A 836 19.16 34.95 -103.65
CA GLU A 836 19.46 35.44 -102.30
C GLU A 836 19.44 34.24 -101.35
N GLN A 837 20.41 34.15 -100.44
CA GLN A 837 20.48 33.04 -99.49
C GLN A 837 19.64 33.37 -98.26
N VAL A 838 18.62 32.55 -98.00
CA VAL A 838 17.87 32.61 -96.74
C VAL A 838 18.60 31.74 -95.72
N VAL A 839 19.21 32.35 -94.70
CA VAL A 839 19.87 31.63 -93.60
C VAL A 839 18.83 31.35 -92.52
N SER A 840 18.33 30.12 -92.48
CA SER A 840 17.40 29.65 -91.45
C SER A 840 18.14 29.35 -90.16
N HIS A 841 17.73 29.94 -89.03
CA HIS A 841 18.14 29.47 -87.71
C HIS A 841 17.12 28.44 -87.23
N PHE A 842 17.56 27.18 -87.11
CA PHE A 842 16.74 26.14 -86.50
C PHE A 842 16.92 26.18 -84.98
N PRO A 843 15.84 26.11 -84.19
CA PRO A 843 15.96 25.93 -82.76
C PRO A 843 16.71 24.62 -82.49
N ILE A 844 17.85 24.70 -81.80
CA ILE A 844 18.60 23.53 -81.35
C ILE A 844 17.78 22.93 -80.22
N LEU A 845 17.13 21.79 -80.49
CA LEU A 845 16.58 20.96 -79.42
C LEU A 845 17.76 20.50 -78.54
N PRO A 846 17.61 20.47 -77.20
CA PRO A 846 18.68 20.00 -76.33
C PRO A 846 19.13 18.58 -76.73
N GLU A 847 20.35 18.43 -77.25
CA GLU A 847 20.96 17.12 -77.47
C GLU A 847 21.56 16.63 -76.15
N SER A 848 21.22 15.40 -75.77
CA SER A 848 21.92 14.67 -74.71
C SER A 848 23.35 14.35 -75.15
N LYS A 849 24.28 15.28 -74.92
CA LYS A 849 25.73 15.05 -75.11
C LYS A 849 26.31 14.41 -73.83
N GLY A 850 27.03 13.30 -73.99
CA GLY A 850 27.94 12.80 -72.96
C GLY A 850 28.93 13.91 -72.56
N LEU A 851 29.11 14.10 -71.26
CA LEU A 851 29.55 15.38 -70.69
C LEU A 851 31.06 15.66 -70.85
N PHE A 852 31.89 14.65 -71.19
CA PHE A 852 33.36 14.79 -71.24
C PHE A 852 33.96 14.10 -72.48
N ASN A 853 34.96 14.74 -73.12
CA ASN A 853 35.69 14.17 -74.25
C ASN A 853 37.18 14.56 -74.26
N LEU A 854 38.03 13.68 -74.79
CA LEU A 854 39.48 13.85 -74.84
C LEU A 854 40.07 13.34 -76.17
N SER A 855 41.06 14.05 -76.71
CA SER A 855 41.97 13.58 -77.77
C SER A 855 43.37 14.08 -77.41
N VAL A 856 44.36 13.19 -77.43
CA VAL A 856 45.73 13.46 -76.96
C VAL A 856 46.71 13.26 -78.11
N GLN A 857 47.75 14.10 -78.17
CA GLN A 857 48.87 13.90 -79.08
C GLN A 857 49.93 13.01 -78.42
N LEU A 858 50.23 11.86 -79.00
CA LEU A 858 51.28 10.96 -78.53
C LEU A 858 52.61 11.33 -79.22
N ILE A 859 53.60 11.75 -78.43
CA ILE A 859 54.93 12.17 -78.89
C ILE A 859 56.03 11.39 -78.13
N ASP A 860 57.20 11.23 -78.74
CA ASP A 860 58.36 10.63 -78.09
C ASP A 860 59.12 11.63 -77.20
N ASN A 861 60.17 11.15 -76.50
CA ASN A 861 61.00 11.97 -75.61
C ASN A 861 61.83 13.06 -76.33
N GLN A 862 61.74 13.14 -77.67
CA GLN A 862 62.40 14.11 -78.53
C GLN A 862 61.36 15.05 -79.19
N ASN A 863 60.10 15.03 -78.74
CA ASN A 863 58.94 15.76 -79.27
C ASN A 863 58.55 15.39 -80.71
N THR A 864 58.87 14.19 -81.17
CA THR A 864 58.43 13.68 -82.48
C THR A 864 57.10 12.95 -82.32
N PRO A 865 56.05 13.27 -83.10
CA PRO A 865 54.78 12.55 -83.02
C PRO A 865 54.89 11.09 -83.43
N TYR A 866 54.25 10.21 -82.66
CA TYR A 866 54.04 8.82 -83.07
C TYR A 866 52.94 8.78 -84.14
N LYS A 867 53.35 8.82 -85.41
CA LYS A 867 52.43 8.82 -86.57
C LYS A 867 51.98 7.41 -86.90
N ASN A 868 50.68 7.22 -87.18
CA ASN A 868 50.10 5.95 -87.59
C ASN A 868 50.46 4.78 -86.66
N LYS A 869 50.58 5.05 -85.36
CA LYS A 869 50.97 4.08 -84.35
C LYS A 869 49.72 3.60 -83.63
N ALA A 870 49.57 2.28 -83.53
CA ALA A 870 48.48 1.67 -82.78
C ALA A 870 48.64 2.01 -81.30
N TYR A 871 47.54 2.39 -80.66
CA TYR A 871 47.45 2.64 -79.24
C TYR A 871 46.21 1.97 -78.69
N PHE A 872 46.27 1.75 -77.39
CA PHE A 872 45.15 1.35 -76.58
C PHE A 872 45.04 2.30 -75.40
N ALA A 873 43.82 2.69 -75.04
CA ALA A 873 43.54 3.62 -73.97
C ALA A 873 42.53 3.03 -72.99
N ILE A 874 42.80 3.15 -71.70
CA ILE A 874 41.92 2.67 -70.63
C ILE A 874 41.45 3.87 -69.83
N SER A 875 40.15 4.01 -69.67
CA SER A 875 39.59 4.93 -68.68
C SER A 875 39.71 4.37 -67.27
N GLU A 876 39.68 5.23 -66.26
CA GLU A 876 39.64 4.83 -64.84
C GLU A 876 38.51 3.83 -64.52
N SER A 877 37.40 3.88 -65.27
CA SER A 877 36.29 2.92 -65.19
C SER A 877 36.56 1.55 -65.86
N GLY A 878 37.78 1.29 -66.32
CA GLY A 878 38.19 0.05 -66.97
C GLY A 878 37.74 -0.08 -68.43
N LYS A 879 37.11 0.96 -69.00
CA LYS A 879 36.64 0.93 -70.39
C LYS A 879 37.80 1.10 -71.36
N GLN A 880 37.82 0.20 -72.34
CA GLN A 880 38.92 -0.03 -73.26
C GLN A 880 38.64 0.64 -74.61
N PHE A 881 39.56 1.49 -75.10
CA PHE A 881 39.48 2.18 -76.39
C PHE A 881 40.72 1.89 -77.24
N GLU A 882 40.53 1.36 -78.44
CA GLU A 882 41.63 1.04 -79.35
C GLU A 882 41.62 1.98 -80.56
N GLY A 883 42.80 2.34 -81.06
CA GLY A 883 42.90 3.20 -82.22
C GLY A 883 44.31 3.27 -82.81
N VAL A 884 44.42 4.02 -83.89
CA VAL A 884 45.69 4.36 -84.53
C VAL A 884 45.80 5.88 -84.56
N THR A 885 46.94 6.42 -84.16
CA THR A 885 47.18 7.86 -84.19
C THR A 885 47.22 8.40 -85.63
N ASP A 886 46.81 9.65 -85.84
CA ASP A 886 46.87 10.28 -87.17
C ASP A 886 48.30 10.70 -87.57
N GLU A 887 48.46 11.33 -88.75
CA GLU A 887 49.76 11.80 -89.26
C GLU A 887 50.43 12.87 -88.38
N SER A 888 49.69 13.48 -87.45
CA SER A 888 50.17 14.44 -86.47
C SER A 888 50.33 13.84 -85.07
N GLY A 889 50.06 12.54 -84.90
CA GLY A 889 50.18 11.81 -83.64
C GLY A 889 48.97 11.90 -82.71
N TYR A 890 47.82 12.41 -83.16
CA TYR A 890 46.62 12.51 -82.32
C TYR A 890 45.83 11.22 -82.27
N THR A 891 45.30 10.90 -81.08
CA THR A 891 44.35 9.81 -80.86
C THR A 891 42.95 10.19 -81.35
N GLN A 892 42.13 9.19 -81.64
CA GLN A 892 40.69 9.41 -81.85
C GLN A 892 40.04 10.02 -80.60
N ARG A 893 38.93 10.73 -80.79
CA ARG A 893 38.18 11.39 -79.72
C ARG A 893 37.49 10.33 -78.86
N ILE A 894 37.83 10.27 -77.57
CA ILE A 894 37.19 9.40 -76.59
C ILE A 894 36.10 10.18 -75.85
N TYR A 895 34.98 9.52 -75.55
CA TYR A 895 33.83 10.10 -74.82
C TYR A 895 33.55 9.30 -73.55
N THR A 896 33.31 10.00 -72.43
CA THR A 896 32.95 9.42 -71.13
C THR A 896 31.74 10.14 -70.52
N GLU A 897 31.01 9.45 -69.63
CA GLU A 897 29.82 10.01 -68.95
C GLU A 897 30.18 10.93 -67.78
N LYS A 898 31.38 10.76 -67.19
CA LYS A 898 31.98 11.59 -66.13
C LYS A 898 33.45 11.92 -66.47
N GLU A 899 34.04 12.91 -65.79
CA GLU A 899 35.46 13.24 -65.93
C GLU A 899 36.30 12.08 -65.39
N GLU A 900 37.14 11.47 -66.24
CA GLU A 900 37.96 10.31 -65.88
C GLU A 900 39.37 10.50 -66.43
N GLN A 901 40.38 9.99 -65.71
CA GLN A 901 41.71 9.88 -66.28
C GLN A 901 41.76 8.76 -67.32
N ILE A 902 42.42 9.03 -68.44
CA ILE A 902 42.61 8.07 -69.52
C ILE A 902 44.10 7.79 -69.68
N SER A 903 44.47 6.53 -69.50
CA SER A 903 45.84 6.03 -69.67
C SER A 903 46.03 5.59 -71.11
N PHE A 904 47.03 6.11 -71.81
CA PHE A 904 47.33 5.73 -73.19
C PHE A 904 48.58 4.86 -73.26
N HIS A 905 48.48 3.73 -73.95
CA HIS A 905 49.56 2.76 -74.15
C HIS A 905 49.82 2.59 -75.66
N LEU A 906 51.08 2.76 -76.07
CA LEU A 906 51.50 2.52 -77.46
C LEU A 906 51.83 1.04 -77.65
N LEU A 907 51.35 0.45 -78.75
CA LEU A 907 51.60 -0.95 -79.07
C LEU A 907 52.77 -1.06 -80.06
N ASP A 908 53.81 -1.80 -79.68
CA ASP A 908 54.99 -2.01 -80.54
C ASP A 908 54.82 -3.14 -81.56
N ASN A 909 53.90 -4.07 -81.32
CA ASN A 909 53.30 -5.02 -82.25
C ASN A 909 51.93 -5.44 -81.66
N HIS A 910 50.93 -5.71 -82.49
CA HIS A 910 49.54 -6.03 -82.07
C HIS A 910 49.43 -7.32 -81.21
N ASP A 911 49.78 -7.26 -79.94
CA ASP A 911 49.46 -8.28 -78.93
C ASP A 911 48.87 -7.57 -77.69
N TYR A 912 47.62 -7.90 -77.35
CA TYR A 912 46.87 -7.34 -76.22
C TYR A 912 47.07 -8.21 -74.97
N PRO A 913 47.35 -7.64 -73.78
CA PRO A 913 47.39 -8.42 -72.53
C PRO A 913 45.97 -8.66 -71.97
N ASP A 914 45.75 -9.88 -71.43
CA ASP A 914 44.50 -10.35 -70.82
C ASP A 914 44.03 -9.52 -69.59
N PRO A 915 42.71 -9.43 -69.32
CA PRO A 915 42.15 -8.64 -68.22
C PRO A 915 42.45 -9.24 -66.83
N VAL A 916 42.81 -8.38 -65.88
CA VAL A 916 43.00 -8.69 -64.45
C VAL A 916 41.65 -8.54 -63.70
N PRO A 917 41.33 -9.35 -62.67
CA PRO A 917 39.98 -9.51 -62.10
C PRO A 917 39.55 -8.38 -61.16
N ASP A 918 38.23 -8.15 -61.09
CA ASP A 918 37.56 -7.21 -60.18
C ASP A 918 37.83 -7.52 -58.69
N GLU A 919 38.28 -6.52 -57.93
CA GLU A 919 38.24 -6.51 -56.46
C GLU A 919 36.89 -5.98 -55.97
N GLU A 920 36.36 -6.65 -54.94
CA GLU A 920 35.10 -6.40 -54.25
C GLU A 920 35.08 -5.01 -53.56
N ASP A 921 34.03 -4.22 -53.79
CA ASP A 921 33.67 -3.09 -52.94
C ASP A 921 32.62 -3.51 -51.90
N THR A 922 33.03 -3.43 -50.64
CA THR A 922 32.18 -3.29 -49.45
C THR A 922 31.85 -1.81 -49.24
N GLU A 923 30.60 -1.41 -49.46
CA GLU A 923 29.68 -0.66 -48.55
C GLU A 923 28.41 -0.21 -49.29
#